data_AF-F7LYQ7-F1
#
_entry.id   AF-F7LYQ7-F1
#
_cell.length_a   1.000
_cell.length_b   1.000
_cell.length_c   1.000
_cell.angle_alpha   90.00
_cell.angle_beta   90.00
_cell.angle_gamma   90.00
#
_symmetry.space_group_name_H-M   'P 1'
#
loop_
_entity.id
_entity.type
_entity.pdbx_description
1 polymer ?
#
loop_
_entity_poly.entity_id
_entity_poly.type
_entity_poly.pdbx_seq_one_letter_code
_entity_poly.pdbx_strand_id
1 'polypeptide(L)'
;MKRFYLIITILFVGVSALWSQHANVIWNTPSRNSSESMPCGGGDIGMNIWVEDGDVMFYVSRSGTFDENNCQLKQGRVRLRLSPNPFKDAKDFRQELKLKDGYVEIAAGNTQIQFWVDVFHPIIHVEVTNEQPLQTEVFYENWRYQERPVRKGEGQQCSYKWAPPKGTVTEADFISLDKITDSTGKAEINRTSIKRNQLLFYHRNPEQTVFDVVVAQQGMNEVKSQMMNPLKNLTFGGTLLGENLEFAGTADDVYAGTDYRAWKFRSSKAARKEHICIVLHTDQTETIEEWEQGLQTALQRIAPKGKVSLKTIIQDKKQTRSWWNSFWQRSFIEAEGEAKEITRNYTLFRYMLGCNAYGSVPTKFNGGLFTFDPCHVDEKQSFTPDYRKWGGGTMTAQNQRLVYWPMLKSGDFDMMPSQFDFYNRMLKNAELRSRIYWQHDGACFSEQIENFGLPNPAEYGFKRPDWFDKGLEYNAWLEYEWDTVLEFCQMILETKNYANADITPYLPLIESSLTFFDEHYRQLASRRGRKALDGNGHLILFPGSACETYKMTNNASSTIAALKVVLETYGEKEEMLKAIPPIPLRYIEIKDTLNPTIAPVLKQTISPAVSWERINNVETPQLYPVFPWRIYGVGKEDLDIARNTYFYDPDAIKFRSHTGWKQDNIWAACLGLTEEAKKLSLAKLSNGPHRFPAFWGPGYDWTPDHNWGGSGMIGLQEMLLQTNGEQILLFPAWPKEWNVHFKLHAPGETTVEATLKNGKVTDLKVLPESRKKDIVIMIEKEK
;
A
#
# COMPACT_ATOMS: atom_id res chain seq x y z
N MET A 1 30.61 -62.52 -5.68
CA MET A 1 30.15 -61.14 -6.00
C MET A 1 29.76 -60.46 -4.69
N LYS A 2 30.58 -59.54 -4.18
CA LYS A 2 30.38 -58.85 -2.90
C LYS A 2 29.63 -57.54 -3.16
N ARG A 3 28.47 -57.36 -2.51
CA ARG A 3 27.69 -56.11 -2.52
C ARG A 3 28.32 -55.12 -1.55
N PHE A 4 28.72 -53.95 -2.05
CA PHE A 4 29.09 -52.80 -1.24
C PHE A 4 27.81 -52.05 -0.82
N TYR A 5 27.62 -51.83 0.47
CA TYR A 5 26.63 -50.89 1.00
C TYR A 5 27.33 -49.54 1.22
N LEU A 6 26.85 -48.50 0.54
CA LEU A 6 27.29 -47.12 0.74
C LEU A 6 26.45 -46.52 1.88
N ILE A 7 27.08 -46.33 3.05
CA ILE A 7 26.49 -45.58 4.17
C ILE A 7 26.78 -44.10 3.91
N ILE A 8 25.75 -43.32 3.60
CA ILE A 8 25.83 -41.86 3.54
C ILE A 8 25.55 -41.33 4.94
N THR A 9 26.62 -40.91 5.62
CA THR A 9 26.53 -40.21 6.91
C THR A 9 26.15 -38.76 6.63
N ILE A 10 24.88 -38.40 6.85
CA ILE A 10 24.43 -36.99 6.83
C ILE A 10 24.96 -36.33 8.11
N LEU A 11 26.01 -35.53 7.98
CA LEU A 11 26.46 -34.60 9.01
C LEU A 11 25.42 -33.48 9.13
N PHE A 12 24.62 -33.53 10.18
CA PHE A 12 23.87 -32.37 10.66
C PHE A 12 24.86 -31.31 11.16
N VAL A 13 25.19 -30.33 10.32
CA VAL A 13 25.73 -29.06 10.79
C VAL A 13 24.57 -28.34 11.47
N GLY A 14 24.57 -28.35 12.80
CA GLY A 14 23.64 -27.57 13.61
C GLY A 14 23.87 -26.08 13.37
N VAL A 15 23.15 -25.51 12.42
CA VAL A 15 22.99 -24.06 12.33
C VAL A 15 22.03 -23.68 13.45
N SER A 16 22.55 -23.07 14.50
CA SER A 16 21.76 -22.32 15.47
C SER A 16 21.17 -21.11 14.75
N ALA A 17 20.12 -21.31 13.95
CA ALA A 17 19.31 -20.21 13.45
C ALA A 17 18.70 -19.55 14.70
N LEU A 18 19.10 -18.33 15.01
CA LEU A 18 18.34 -17.46 15.90
C LEU A 18 17.09 -17.08 15.09
N TRP A 19 15.98 -17.79 15.32
CA TRP A 19 14.71 -17.42 14.70
C TRP A 19 14.31 -16.07 15.31
N SER A 20 14.05 -15.08 14.46
CA SER A 20 13.41 -13.82 14.88
C SER A 20 12.17 -14.12 15.75
N GLN A 21 12.11 -13.49 16.92
CA GLN A 21 11.01 -13.62 17.87
C GLN A 21 10.21 -12.33 17.86
N HIS A 22 9.46 -12.10 16.79
CA HIS A 22 8.53 -10.99 16.75
C HIS A 22 7.55 -11.07 17.92
N ALA A 23 7.57 -10.05 18.77
CA ALA A 23 6.65 -9.97 19.91
C ALA A 23 5.23 -9.72 19.40
N ASN A 24 4.29 -10.53 19.89
CA ASN A 24 2.87 -10.35 19.61
C ASN A 24 2.34 -9.06 20.25
N VAL A 25 1.32 -8.46 19.62
CA VAL A 25 0.55 -7.36 20.24
C VAL A 25 -0.56 -7.98 21.07
N ILE A 26 -0.60 -7.66 22.36
CA ILE A 26 -1.56 -8.22 23.33
C ILE A 26 -2.32 -7.10 24.01
N TRP A 27 -3.64 -7.26 24.09
CA TRP A 27 -4.57 -6.39 24.78
C TRP A 27 -5.28 -7.16 25.87
N ASN A 28 -5.25 -6.64 27.10
CA ASN A 28 -5.88 -7.29 28.26
C ASN A 28 -7.19 -6.62 28.70
N THR A 29 -7.73 -5.74 27.85
CA THR A 29 -9.04 -5.10 28.05
C THR A 29 -9.79 -5.04 26.73
N PRO A 30 -11.13 -5.11 26.73
CA PRO A 30 -11.94 -4.82 25.54
C PRO A 30 -11.64 -3.43 24.96
N SER A 31 -12.08 -3.24 23.72
CA SER A 31 -11.97 -2.00 22.95
C SER A 31 -13.10 -1.03 23.30
N ARG A 32 -12.87 0.27 23.08
CA ARG A 32 -13.91 1.30 23.25
C ARG A 32 -14.81 1.47 22.01
N ASN A 33 -14.24 1.26 20.83
CA ASN A 33 -14.88 1.40 19.52
C ASN A 33 -13.93 0.86 18.43
N SER A 34 -14.30 1.02 17.16
CA SER A 34 -13.55 0.52 16.01
C SER A 34 -12.16 1.15 15.79
N SER A 35 -11.86 2.33 16.34
CA SER A 35 -10.50 2.93 16.27
C SER A 35 -9.49 2.19 17.16
N GLU A 36 -9.98 1.37 18.08
CA GLU A 36 -9.18 0.45 18.88
C GLU A 36 -9.16 -0.97 18.29
N SER A 37 -9.35 -1.11 16.97
CA SER A 37 -9.37 -2.42 16.31
C SER A 37 -7.97 -2.97 16.02
N MET A 38 -7.85 -4.29 16.11
CA MET A 38 -6.65 -5.06 15.77
C MET A 38 -6.74 -5.53 14.31
N PRO A 39 -5.74 -5.25 13.46
CA PRO A 39 -5.74 -5.73 12.10
C PRO A 39 -5.51 -7.24 12.03
N CYS A 40 -6.24 -7.91 11.15
CA CYS A 40 -6.02 -9.30 10.78
C CYS A 40 -6.26 -9.47 9.27
N GLY A 41 -5.39 -10.15 8.55
CA GLY A 41 -5.57 -10.30 7.09
C GLY A 41 -4.65 -11.32 6.46
N GLY A 42 -4.78 -11.47 5.14
CA GLY A 42 -4.02 -12.41 4.32
C GLY A 42 -4.48 -12.36 2.86
N GLY A 43 -3.56 -12.62 1.93
CA GLY A 43 -3.86 -12.57 0.49
C GLY A 43 -4.17 -11.15 0.05
N ASP A 44 -5.46 -10.80 0.00
CA ASP A 44 -6.00 -9.49 -0.40
C ASP A 44 -7.15 -9.01 0.50
N ILE A 45 -7.34 -9.64 1.67
CA ILE A 45 -8.42 -9.38 2.63
C ILE A 45 -7.85 -8.88 3.95
N GLY A 46 -8.50 -7.85 4.50
CA GLY A 46 -8.20 -7.29 5.81
C GLY A 46 -9.45 -7.16 6.68
N MET A 47 -9.27 -7.35 7.98
CA MET A 47 -10.28 -7.20 9.02
C MET A 47 -9.78 -6.28 10.11
N ASN A 48 -10.67 -5.39 10.56
CA ASN A 48 -10.52 -4.63 11.79
C ASN A 48 -11.28 -5.39 12.88
N ILE A 49 -10.62 -6.02 13.86
CA ILE A 49 -11.28 -6.84 14.90
C ILE A 49 -11.23 -6.13 16.25
N TRP A 50 -12.37 -5.99 16.93
CA TRP A 50 -12.45 -5.42 18.27
C TRP A 50 -13.53 -6.09 19.11
N VAL A 51 -13.49 -5.86 20.42
CA VAL A 51 -14.52 -6.34 21.36
C VAL A 51 -15.10 -5.15 22.08
N GLU A 52 -16.42 -5.00 22.03
CA GLU A 52 -17.15 -3.85 22.57
C GLU A 52 -18.41 -4.36 23.26
N ASP A 53 -18.62 -3.97 24.52
CA ASP A 53 -19.79 -4.38 25.34
C ASP A 53 -20.06 -5.90 25.37
N GLY A 54 -18.99 -6.69 25.27
CA GLY A 54 -19.03 -8.16 25.27
C GLY A 54 -19.34 -8.79 23.91
N ASP A 55 -19.61 -8.01 22.87
CA ASP A 55 -19.75 -8.48 21.50
C ASP A 55 -18.41 -8.39 20.78
N VAL A 56 -18.12 -9.36 19.91
CA VAL A 56 -16.95 -9.34 19.03
C VAL A 56 -17.38 -8.78 17.69
N MET A 57 -16.68 -7.75 17.22
CA MET A 57 -17.00 -7.00 16.02
C MET A 57 -15.84 -7.06 15.04
N PHE A 58 -16.14 -7.18 13.75
CA PHE A 58 -15.13 -6.95 12.74
C PHE A 58 -15.65 -6.39 11.43
N TYR A 59 -14.90 -5.47 10.83
CA TYR A 59 -15.10 -5.05 9.44
C TYR A 59 -14.43 -6.05 8.49
N VAL A 60 -14.98 -6.19 7.29
CA VAL A 60 -14.37 -6.96 6.21
C VAL A 60 -14.05 -6.03 5.04
N SER A 61 -12.78 -5.98 4.65
CA SER A 61 -12.30 -5.25 3.46
C SER A 61 -11.61 -6.23 2.52
N ARG A 62 -11.75 -6.00 1.22
CA ARG A 62 -10.97 -6.71 0.19
C ARG A 62 -10.45 -5.73 -0.84
N SER A 63 -9.23 -5.94 -1.30
CA SER A 63 -8.64 -5.17 -2.40
C SER A 63 -9.49 -5.28 -3.67
N GLY A 64 -9.53 -4.23 -4.49
CA GLY A 64 -10.19 -4.26 -5.81
C GLY A 64 -11.73 -4.13 -5.81
N THR A 65 -12.33 -3.70 -4.70
CA THR A 65 -13.80 -3.60 -4.52
C THR A 65 -14.28 -2.16 -4.73
N PHE A 66 -14.31 -1.71 -5.99
CA PHE A 66 -14.62 -0.33 -6.35
C PHE A 66 -16.06 -0.17 -6.87
N ASP A 67 -16.81 0.75 -6.27
CA ASP A 67 -18.18 1.07 -6.69
C ASP A 67 -18.21 1.88 -8.01
N GLU A 68 -19.42 2.21 -8.47
CA GLU A 68 -19.70 3.00 -9.67
C GLU A 68 -19.11 4.41 -9.65
N ASN A 69 -18.80 4.94 -8.46
CA ASN A 69 -18.13 6.23 -8.25
C ASN A 69 -16.62 6.09 -8.03
N ASN A 70 -16.10 4.86 -8.14
CA ASN A 70 -14.72 4.46 -7.83
C ASN A 70 -14.33 4.60 -6.35
N CYS A 71 -15.28 4.50 -5.43
CA CYS A 71 -15.02 4.36 -3.99
C CYS A 71 -14.64 2.92 -3.66
N GLN A 72 -13.66 2.71 -2.78
CA GLN A 72 -13.33 1.35 -2.29
C GLN A 72 -14.26 0.99 -1.12
N LEU A 73 -15.12 -0.02 -1.31
CA LEU A 73 -16.14 -0.38 -0.33
C LEU A 73 -15.73 -1.56 0.56
N LYS A 74 -16.06 -1.47 1.85
CA LYS A 74 -16.03 -2.61 2.76
C LYS A 74 -17.16 -3.57 2.43
N GLN A 75 -16.97 -4.85 2.71
CA GLN A 75 -17.95 -5.92 2.49
C GLN A 75 -19.04 -5.97 3.59
N GLY A 76 -18.95 -5.07 4.58
CA GLY A 76 -19.86 -4.98 5.72
C GLY A 76 -19.14 -5.16 7.06
N ARG A 77 -19.93 -5.22 8.13
CA ARG A 77 -19.49 -5.54 9.49
C ARG A 77 -20.13 -6.84 9.94
N VAL A 78 -19.41 -7.62 10.73
CA VAL A 78 -19.93 -8.83 11.36
C VAL A 78 -19.82 -8.69 12.87
N ARG A 79 -20.90 -9.01 13.57
CA ARG A 79 -20.97 -9.06 15.03
C ARG A 79 -21.21 -10.49 15.50
N LEU A 80 -20.43 -10.96 16.46
CA LEU A 80 -20.62 -12.21 17.17
C LEU A 80 -21.01 -11.93 18.61
N ARG A 81 -22.08 -12.58 19.06
CA ARG A 81 -22.50 -12.60 20.46
C ARG A 81 -22.62 -14.03 20.94
N LEU A 82 -22.00 -14.31 22.08
CA LEU A 82 -22.03 -15.62 22.73
C LEU A 82 -22.90 -15.57 23.98
N SER A 83 -23.59 -16.66 24.29
CA SER A 83 -24.47 -16.78 25.46
C SER A 83 -24.31 -18.13 26.15
N PRO A 84 -23.94 -18.17 27.46
CA PRO A 84 -23.52 -17.06 28.31
C PRO A 84 -22.36 -16.24 27.72
N ASN A 85 -22.33 -14.93 27.95
CA ASN A 85 -21.34 -14.04 27.34
C ASN A 85 -20.01 -14.13 28.12
N PRO A 86 -18.92 -14.59 27.50
CA PRO A 86 -17.64 -14.78 28.18
C PRO A 86 -16.79 -13.51 28.28
N PHE A 87 -17.09 -12.48 27.49
CA PHE A 87 -16.30 -11.25 27.40
C PHE A 87 -16.88 -10.11 28.24
N LYS A 88 -18.15 -10.20 28.61
CA LYS A 88 -18.79 -9.23 29.50
C LYS A 88 -18.23 -9.36 30.92
N ASP A 89 -17.69 -8.26 31.44
CA ASP A 89 -17.07 -8.16 32.78
C ASP A 89 -15.92 -9.17 33.03
N ALA A 90 -15.29 -9.66 31.95
CA ALA A 90 -14.21 -10.63 32.01
C ALA A 90 -12.95 -10.04 32.68
N LYS A 91 -12.43 -10.73 33.70
CA LYS A 91 -11.20 -10.33 34.42
C LYS A 91 -9.92 -10.83 33.74
N ASP A 92 -10.06 -11.85 32.90
CA ASP A 92 -8.99 -12.54 32.18
C ASP A 92 -9.08 -12.32 30.66
N PHE A 93 -9.75 -11.24 30.24
CA PHE A 93 -9.86 -10.87 28.83
C PHE A 93 -8.48 -10.74 28.18
N ARG A 94 -8.34 -11.31 26.98
CA ARG A 94 -7.13 -11.21 26.19
C ARG A 94 -7.43 -11.24 24.69
N GLN A 95 -6.98 -10.23 23.96
CA GLN A 95 -6.98 -10.19 22.51
C GLN A 95 -5.54 -10.07 22.00
N GLU A 96 -5.10 -10.97 21.13
CA GLU A 96 -3.71 -11.06 20.68
C GLU A 96 -3.61 -11.25 19.17
N LEU A 97 -2.72 -10.47 18.55
CA LEU A 97 -2.23 -10.72 17.20
C LEU A 97 -1.04 -11.69 17.28
N LYS A 98 -1.26 -12.93 16.82
CA LYS A 98 -0.25 -13.98 16.75
C LYS A 98 0.58 -13.77 15.49
N LEU A 99 1.49 -12.80 15.56
CA LEU A 99 2.15 -12.20 14.39
C LEU A 99 2.86 -13.23 13.52
N LYS A 100 3.60 -14.15 14.15
CA LYS A 100 4.34 -15.22 13.49
C LYS A 100 3.47 -16.12 12.59
N ASP A 101 2.22 -16.33 13.00
CA ASP A 101 1.27 -17.25 12.35
C ASP A 101 0.16 -16.51 11.58
N GLY A 102 0.08 -15.18 11.71
CA GLY A 102 -0.85 -14.30 10.98
C GLY A 102 -2.33 -14.45 11.33
N TYR A 103 -2.67 -14.63 12.61
CA TYR A 103 -4.07 -14.71 13.06
C TYR A 103 -4.31 -13.90 14.34
N VAL A 104 -5.56 -13.53 14.59
CA VAL A 104 -5.99 -12.90 15.86
C VAL A 104 -6.71 -13.92 16.73
N GLU A 105 -6.42 -13.87 18.03
CA GLU A 105 -7.04 -14.72 19.05
C GLU A 105 -7.66 -13.86 20.15
N ILE A 106 -8.93 -14.13 20.48
CA ILE A 106 -9.64 -13.51 21.59
C ILE A 106 -9.99 -14.59 22.59
N ALA A 107 -9.65 -14.40 23.86
CA ALA A 107 -9.87 -15.35 24.93
C ALA A 107 -10.40 -14.66 26.20
N ALA A 108 -11.31 -15.33 26.88
CA ALA A 108 -11.80 -14.99 28.22
C ALA A 108 -12.53 -16.19 28.82
N GLY A 109 -12.32 -16.46 30.11
CA GLY A 109 -12.73 -17.70 30.76
C GLY A 109 -12.25 -18.91 29.96
N ASN A 110 -13.19 -19.81 29.62
CA ASN A 110 -12.90 -21.01 28.84
C ASN A 110 -13.22 -20.84 27.34
N THR A 111 -13.44 -19.60 26.87
CA THR A 111 -13.72 -19.30 25.46
C THR A 111 -12.46 -18.85 24.75
N GLN A 112 -12.29 -19.33 23.52
CA GLN A 112 -11.30 -18.85 22.58
C GLN A 112 -11.95 -18.66 21.21
N ILE A 113 -11.63 -17.56 20.54
CA ILE A 113 -12.06 -17.27 19.17
C ILE A 113 -10.82 -16.98 18.34
N GLN A 114 -10.63 -17.70 17.25
CA GLN A 114 -9.55 -17.45 16.29
C GLN A 114 -10.12 -16.89 14.98
N PHE A 115 -9.50 -15.80 14.53
CA PHE A 115 -9.76 -15.14 13.25
C PHE A 115 -8.52 -15.29 12.37
N TRP A 116 -8.69 -15.84 11.18
CA TRP A 116 -7.62 -15.89 10.18
C TRP A 116 -8.20 -15.83 8.77
N VAL A 117 -7.35 -15.38 7.86
CA VAL A 117 -7.67 -15.26 6.43
C VAL A 117 -6.75 -16.19 5.67
N ASP A 118 -7.32 -16.98 4.76
CA ASP A 118 -6.54 -17.82 3.87
C ASP A 118 -5.73 -16.93 2.91
N VAL A 119 -4.41 -17.11 2.87
CA VAL A 119 -3.52 -16.30 2.02
C VAL A 119 -3.72 -16.59 0.53
N PHE A 120 -4.16 -17.80 0.18
CA PHE A 120 -4.23 -18.26 -1.21
C PHE A 120 -5.65 -18.27 -1.77
N HIS A 121 -6.65 -18.08 -0.91
CA HIS A 121 -8.05 -18.11 -1.31
C HIS A 121 -8.82 -17.04 -0.53
N PRO A 122 -9.80 -16.36 -1.16
CA PRO A 122 -10.46 -15.21 -0.56
C PRO A 122 -11.50 -15.62 0.50
N ILE A 123 -11.03 -16.22 1.61
CA ILE A 123 -11.88 -16.83 2.63
C ILE A 123 -11.42 -16.40 4.02
N ILE A 124 -12.39 -15.97 4.82
CA ILE A 124 -12.24 -15.64 6.23
C ILE A 124 -12.77 -16.80 7.07
N HIS A 125 -12.03 -17.16 8.11
CA HIS A 125 -12.41 -18.19 9.07
C HIS A 125 -12.52 -17.60 10.49
N VAL A 126 -13.65 -17.89 11.14
CA VAL A 126 -13.90 -17.55 12.55
C VAL A 126 -14.21 -18.84 13.32
N GLU A 127 -13.26 -19.29 14.12
CA GLU A 127 -13.35 -20.54 14.90
C GLU A 127 -13.61 -20.22 16.37
N VAL A 128 -14.75 -20.63 16.91
CA VAL A 128 -15.10 -20.49 18.34
C VAL A 128 -14.91 -21.84 19.02
N THR A 129 -14.20 -21.86 20.13
CA THR A 129 -14.04 -23.03 21.01
C THR A 129 -14.36 -22.66 22.45
N ASN A 130 -15.10 -23.53 23.15
CA ASN A 130 -15.36 -23.41 24.58
C ASN A 130 -15.51 -24.80 25.23
N GLU A 131 -15.15 -24.93 26.51
CA GLU A 131 -15.39 -26.13 27.30
C GLU A 131 -16.88 -26.44 27.54
N GLN A 132 -17.71 -25.40 27.69
CA GLN A 132 -19.15 -25.48 27.85
C GLN A 132 -19.86 -25.12 26.53
N PRO A 133 -21.03 -25.72 26.25
CA PRO A 133 -21.82 -25.33 25.09
C PRO A 133 -22.28 -23.87 25.18
N LEU A 134 -21.97 -23.08 24.16
CA LEU A 134 -22.43 -21.70 24.02
C LEU A 134 -23.45 -21.59 22.89
N GLN A 135 -24.43 -20.73 23.10
CA GLN A 135 -25.34 -20.28 22.07
C GLN A 135 -24.67 -19.13 21.30
N THR A 136 -24.53 -19.26 19.98
CA THR A 136 -23.88 -18.24 19.12
C THR A 136 -24.94 -17.46 18.36
N GLU A 137 -24.83 -16.14 18.37
CA GLU A 137 -25.55 -15.23 17.47
C GLU A 137 -24.55 -14.53 16.55
N VAL A 138 -24.87 -14.46 15.27
CA VAL A 138 -24.05 -13.81 14.23
C VAL A 138 -24.92 -12.77 13.54
N PHE A 139 -24.43 -11.54 13.42
CA PHE A 139 -25.13 -10.47 12.73
C PHE A 139 -24.24 -10.02 11.58
N TYR A 140 -24.75 -10.11 10.36
CA TYR A 140 -24.16 -9.40 9.23
C TYR A 140 -24.82 -8.03 9.15
N GLU A 141 -24.02 -6.97 9.23
CA GLU A 141 -24.46 -5.59 9.35
C GLU A 141 -23.96 -4.79 8.14
N ASN A 142 -24.90 -4.21 7.39
CA ASN A 142 -24.59 -3.50 6.16
C ASN A 142 -25.32 -2.14 6.14
N TRP A 143 -24.60 -1.07 5.84
CA TRP A 143 -25.12 0.30 5.78
C TRP A 143 -25.64 0.70 4.39
N ARG A 144 -25.31 -0.06 3.34
CA ARG A 144 -25.83 0.05 1.98
C ARG A 144 -26.99 -0.92 1.74
N TYR A 145 -27.83 -1.18 2.74
CA TYR A 145 -29.09 -1.94 2.56
C TYR A 145 -30.16 -1.19 1.73
N GLN A 146 -29.86 0.07 1.42
CA GLN A 146 -30.58 0.99 0.56
C GLN A 146 -29.57 1.95 -0.07
N GLU A 147 -29.95 2.64 -1.14
CA GLU A 147 -29.10 3.66 -1.77
C GLU A 147 -28.74 4.75 -0.75
N ARG A 148 -27.48 5.19 -0.78
CA ARG A 148 -26.98 6.21 0.16
C ARG A 148 -26.57 7.47 -0.59
N PRO A 149 -27.20 8.63 -0.35
CA PRO A 149 -26.76 9.89 -0.92
C PRO A 149 -25.34 10.24 -0.48
N VAL A 150 -24.49 10.63 -1.44
CA VAL A 150 -23.16 11.17 -1.14
C VAL A 150 -23.31 12.54 -0.52
N ARG A 151 -22.95 12.67 0.76
CA ARG A 151 -23.04 13.94 1.51
C ARG A 151 -21.93 14.91 1.10
N LYS A 152 -22.13 16.18 1.45
CA LYS A 152 -21.10 17.22 1.25
C LYS A 152 -19.80 16.82 1.98
N GLY A 153 -18.70 16.74 1.24
CA GLY A 153 -17.39 16.32 1.74
C GLY A 153 -17.13 14.81 1.63
N GLU A 154 -18.18 13.98 1.59
CA GLU A 154 -18.06 12.51 1.49
C GLU A 154 -17.44 12.09 0.15
N GLY A 155 -17.62 12.88 -0.91
CA GLY A 155 -17.03 12.63 -2.22
C GLY A 155 -15.50 12.51 -2.24
N GLN A 156 -14.79 12.97 -1.20
CA GLN A 156 -13.34 12.75 -1.02
C GLN A 156 -12.93 11.27 -1.02
N GLN A 157 -13.86 10.33 -0.79
CA GLN A 157 -13.62 8.89 -0.87
C GLN A 157 -13.71 8.30 -2.28
N CYS A 158 -14.23 9.05 -3.26
CA CYS A 158 -14.48 8.58 -4.62
C CYS A 158 -13.85 9.54 -5.65
N SER A 159 -14.01 9.27 -6.95
CA SER A 159 -13.35 10.07 -8.00
C SER A 159 -13.81 11.53 -8.02
N TYR A 160 -15.00 11.84 -7.50
CA TYR A 160 -15.57 13.18 -7.58
C TYR A 160 -15.03 14.19 -6.57
N LYS A 161 -14.40 13.74 -5.47
CA LYS A 161 -13.83 14.61 -4.42
C LYS A 161 -14.78 15.73 -3.95
N TRP A 162 -14.51 16.96 -4.37
CA TRP A 162 -15.29 18.16 -4.03
C TRP A 162 -16.38 18.51 -5.05
N ALA A 163 -16.50 17.75 -6.13
CA ALA A 163 -17.42 18.00 -7.24
C ALA A 163 -18.35 16.81 -7.57
N PRO A 164 -18.99 16.14 -6.60
CA PRO A 164 -19.99 15.13 -6.91
C PRO A 164 -21.18 15.75 -7.67
N PRO A 165 -21.65 15.14 -8.76
CA PRO A 165 -22.89 15.53 -9.40
C PRO A 165 -24.07 15.60 -8.42
N LYS A 166 -25.06 16.43 -8.75
CA LYS A 166 -26.26 16.53 -7.90
C LYS A 166 -27.01 15.20 -7.94
N GLY A 167 -27.28 14.63 -6.77
CA GLY A 167 -28.00 13.37 -6.65
C GLY A 167 -27.13 12.13 -6.76
N THR A 168 -25.79 12.26 -6.75
CA THR A 168 -24.90 11.10 -6.64
C THR A 168 -25.24 10.30 -5.39
N VAL A 169 -25.38 8.99 -5.58
CA VAL A 169 -25.57 8.00 -4.53
C VAL A 169 -24.46 6.95 -4.63
N THR A 170 -24.20 6.25 -3.52
CA THR A 170 -23.64 4.91 -3.56
C THR A 170 -24.79 3.93 -3.64
N GLU A 171 -24.78 3.05 -4.64
CA GLU A 171 -25.82 2.05 -4.86
C GLU A 171 -25.97 1.07 -3.69
N ALA A 172 -27.17 0.51 -3.57
CA ALA A 172 -27.49 -0.47 -2.54
C ALA A 172 -26.81 -1.82 -2.84
N ASP A 173 -26.30 -2.47 -1.81
CA ASP A 173 -25.86 -3.85 -1.90
C ASP A 173 -27.11 -4.77 -2.00
N PHE A 174 -26.97 -5.86 -2.74
CA PHE A 174 -27.93 -6.97 -2.75
C PHE A 174 -27.66 -7.89 -1.57
N ILE A 175 -28.69 -8.22 -0.80
CA ILE A 175 -28.62 -9.21 0.28
C ILE A 175 -29.76 -10.22 0.12
N SER A 176 -29.43 -11.51 0.12
CA SER A 176 -30.43 -12.57 -0.03
C SER A 176 -30.17 -13.78 0.85
N LEU A 177 -31.27 -14.30 1.38
CA LEU A 177 -31.35 -15.60 2.06
C LEU A 177 -31.91 -16.69 1.14
N ASP A 178 -32.46 -16.33 -0.03
CA ASP A 178 -33.25 -17.19 -0.91
C ASP A 178 -32.51 -17.63 -2.18
N LYS A 179 -31.47 -16.90 -2.61
CA LYS A 179 -30.68 -17.20 -3.81
C LYS A 179 -29.47 -18.10 -3.51
N ILE A 180 -29.63 -19.12 -2.68
CA ILE A 180 -28.57 -20.12 -2.48
C ILE A 180 -28.81 -21.21 -3.52
N THR A 181 -28.00 -21.23 -4.58
CA THR A 181 -27.95 -22.40 -5.46
C THR A 181 -27.47 -23.59 -4.64
N ASP A 182 -28.14 -24.73 -4.73
CA ASP A 182 -27.63 -25.95 -4.12
C ASP A 182 -26.28 -26.37 -4.74
N SER A 183 -25.66 -27.43 -4.22
CA SER A 183 -24.39 -27.96 -4.76
C SER A 183 -24.45 -28.42 -6.22
N THR A 184 -25.61 -28.29 -6.89
CA THR A 184 -25.84 -28.63 -8.30
C THR A 184 -26.15 -27.42 -9.17
N GLY A 185 -26.14 -26.20 -8.62
CA GLY A 185 -26.38 -24.97 -9.38
C GLY A 185 -27.85 -24.69 -9.68
N LYS A 186 -28.79 -25.40 -9.03
CA LYS A 186 -30.23 -25.14 -9.19
C LYS A 186 -30.71 -24.16 -8.13
N ALA A 187 -31.46 -23.15 -8.55
CA ALA A 187 -32.22 -22.30 -7.65
C ALA A 187 -33.25 -23.17 -6.90
N GLU A 188 -33.16 -23.25 -5.57
CA GLU A 188 -34.15 -23.96 -4.77
C GLU A 188 -35.45 -23.16 -4.69
N ILE A 189 -36.35 -23.38 -5.65
CA ILE A 189 -37.69 -22.82 -5.65
C ILE A 189 -38.59 -23.79 -4.87
N ASN A 190 -38.94 -23.42 -3.64
CA ASN A 190 -39.81 -24.12 -2.66
C ASN A 190 -39.12 -25.05 -1.66
N ARG A 191 -39.06 -24.58 -0.40
CA ARG A 191 -39.53 -25.31 0.79
C ARG A 191 -39.62 -24.36 1.98
N THR A 192 -40.82 -24.23 2.55
CA THR A 192 -41.15 -23.50 3.79
C THR A 192 -40.54 -24.13 5.07
N SER A 193 -39.47 -24.93 4.95
CA SER A 193 -38.88 -25.72 6.04
C SER A 193 -37.37 -25.93 5.93
N ILE A 194 -36.62 -25.09 5.21
CA ILE A 194 -35.15 -25.16 5.16
C ILE A 194 -34.54 -24.18 6.18
N LYS A 195 -33.71 -24.71 7.07
CA LYS A 195 -32.81 -23.94 7.93
C LYS A 195 -31.85 -23.14 7.05
N ARG A 196 -31.98 -21.81 7.02
CA ARG A 196 -31.13 -20.93 6.21
C ARG A 196 -29.84 -20.63 6.97
N ASN A 197 -28.77 -21.31 6.58
CA ASN A 197 -27.47 -21.26 7.25
C ASN A 197 -26.43 -20.41 6.50
N GLN A 198 -26.88 -19.70 5.46
CA GLN A 198 -26.08 -18.87 4.57
C GLN A 198 -26.76 -17.53 4.29
N LEU A 199 -25.94 -16.52 4.01
CA LEU A 199 -26.34 -15.20 3.54
C LEU A 199 -25.49 -14.84 2.33
N LEU A 200 -26.13 -14.60 1.18
CA LEU A 200 -25.49 -14.03 0.00
C LEU A 200 -25.54 -12.51 0.11
N PHE A 201 -24.42 -11.84 -0.16
CA PHE A 201 -24.36 -10.39 -0.29
C PHE A 201 -23.43 -10.00 -1.44
N TYR A 202 -23.77 -8.95 -2.20
CA TYR A 202 -22.85 -8.37 -3.18
C TYR A 202 -23.25 -6.96 -3.58
N HIS A 203 -22.30 -6.23 -4.11
CA HIS A 203 -22.48 -4.98 -4.85
C HIS A 203 -22.25 -5.26 -6.34
N ARG A 204 -23.06 -4.63 -7.20
CA ARG A 204 -22.94 -4.76 -8.66
C ARG A 204 -22.95 -3.37 -9.26
N ASN A 205 -21.84 -2.99 -9.89
CA ASN A 205 -21.77 -1.75 -10.62
C ASN A 205 -22.68 -1.81 -11.87
N PRO A 206 -23.34 -0.70 -12.24
CA PRO A 206 -24.07 -0.57 -13.50
C PRO A 206 -23.11 -0.53 -14.70
N GLU A 207 -23.69 -0.49 -15.90
CA GLU A 207 -22.89 -0.37 -17.11
C GLU A 207 -22.20 1.00 -17.25
N GLN A 208 -22.90 2.06 -16.85
CA GLN A 208 -22.40 3.43 -16.88
C GLN A 208 -21.94 3.84 -15.49
N THR A 209 -20.67 4.23 -15.39
CA THR A 209 -20.00 4.55 -14.13
C THR A 209 -19.28 5.90 -14.26
N VAL A 210 -18.51 6.29 -13.24
CA VAL A 210 -17.67 7.48 -13.34
C VAL A 210 -16.66 7.40 -14.49
N PHE A 211 -16.25 6.21 -14.95
CA PHE A 211 -15.42 6.05 -16.15
C PHE A 211 -16.01 6.80 -17.35
N ASP A 212 -17.31 6.66 -17.59
CA ASP A 212 -18.01 7.28 -18.71
C ASP A 212 -18.02 8.80 -18.60
N VAL A 213 -18.16 9.32 -17.38
CA VAL A 213 -18.09 10.74 -17.08
C VAL A 213 -16.68 11.27 -17.35
N VAL A 214 -15.64 10.56 -16.90
CA VAL A 214 -14.25 10.98 -17.10
C VAL A 214 -13.88 10.96 -18.59
N VAL A 215 -14.22 9.89 -19.31
CA VAL A 215 -13.97 9.78 -20.76
C VAL A 215 -14.62 10.94 -21.53
N ALA A 216 -15.87 11.29 -21.17
CA ALA A 216 -16.57 12.40 -21.81
C ALA A 216 -15.93 13.75 -21.44
N GLN A 217 -15.67 14.00 -20.15
CA GLN A 217 -15.08 15.24 -19.64
C GLN A 217 -13.72 15.53 -20.29
N GLN A 218 -12.90 14.50 -20.47
CA GLN A 218 -11.53 14.64 -20.97
C GLN A 218 -11.44 14.54 -22.50
N GLY A 219 -12.56 14.32 -23.19
CA GLY A 219 -12.61 14.31 -24.65
C GLY A 219 -12.07 13.03 -25.29
N MET A 220 -12.21 11.89 -24.61
CA MET A 220 -11.71 10.58 -25.04
C MET A 220 -12.80 9.68 -25.69
N ASN A 221 -13.99 10.23 -25.97
CA ASN A 221 -15.13 9.46 -26.50
C ASN A 221 -14.81 8.69 -27.80
N GLU A 222 -14.01 9.28 -28.69
CA GLU A 222 -13.66 8.66 -29.99
C GLU A 222 -12.85 7.36 -29.84
N VAL A 223 -12.14 7.19 -28.72
CA VAL A 223 -11.31 6.03 -28.44
C VAL A 223 -11.84 5.18 -27.29
N LYS A 224 -13.02 5.50 -26.73
CA LYS A 224 -13.61 4.83 -25.57
C LYS A 224 -13.70 3.30 -25.73
N SER A 225 -14.04 2.80 -26.92
CA SER A 225 -14.16 1.37 -27.18
C SER A 225 -12.83 0.60 -27.16
N GLN A 226 -11.70 1.32 -27.20
CA GLN A 226 -10.35 0.75 -27.09
C GLN A 226 -9.81 0.81 -25.66
N MET A 227 -10.53 1.49 -24.76
CA MET A 227 -10.07 1.75 -23.40
C MET A 227 -10.52 0.64 -22.46
N MET A 228 -9.63 0.26 -21.53
CA MET A 228 -9.99 -0.61 -20.42
C MET A 228 -10.86 0.15 -19.41
N ASN A 229 -12.00 -0.45 -19.03
CA ASN A 229 -12.92 0.05 -18.00
C ASN A 229 -13.04 -1.02 -16.89
N PRO A 230 -12.44 -0.82 -15.71
CA PRO A 230 -12.47 -1.79 -14.62
C PRO A 230 -13.73 -1.69 -13.75
N LEU A 231 -14.63 -0.74 -14.02
CA LEU A 231 -15.81 -0.47 -13.18
C LEU A 231 -17.10 -1.01 -13.76
N LYS A 232 -17.28 -0.94 -15.09
CA LYS A 232 -18.48 -1.47 -15.76
C LYS A 232 -18.72 -2.89 -15.30
N ASN A 233 -19.92 -3.22 -14.81
CA ASN A 233 -20.26 -4.61 -14.51
C ASN A 233 -19.28 -5.30 -13.52
N LEU A 234 -18.57 -4.54 -12.68
CA LEU A 234 -17.80 -5.14 -11.61
C LEU A 234 -18.75 -5.61 -10.51
N THR A 235 -18.63 -6.88 -10.11
CA THR A 235 -19.40 -7.43 -8.99
C THR A 235 -18.44 -7.88 -7.91
N PHE A 236 -18.71 -7.50 -6.67
CA PHE A 236 -17.94 -7.95 -5.52
C PHE A 236 -18.82 -8.20 -4.31
N GLY A 237 -18.48 -9.22 -3.53
CA GLY A 237 -19.30 -9.67 -2.43
C GLY A 237 -18.91 -11.07 -2.00
N GLY A 238 -19.86 -11.78 -1.40
CA GLY A 238 -19.62 -13.14 -0.97
C GLY A 238 -20.78 -13.79 -0.25
N THR A 239 -20.46 -14.90 0.40
CA THR A 239 -21.41 -15.67 1.22
C THR A 239 -20.86 -15.83 2.63
N LEU A 240 -21.66 -15.44 3.62
CA LEU A 240 -21.47 -15.85 5.01
C LEU A 240 -22.14 -17.20 5.22
N LEU A 241 -21.40 -18.17 5.78
CA LEU A 241 -21.85 -19.54 6.04
C LEU A 241 -21.50 -19.93 7.47
N GLY A 242 -22.43 -20.57 8.18
CA GLY A 242 -22.14 -21.30 9.41
C GLY A 242 -23.03 -22.53 9.54
N GLU A 243 -22.44 -23.71 9.78
CA GLU A 243 -23.16 -24.99 9.66
C GLU A 243 -24.41 -25.08 10.55
N ASN A 244 -24.36 -24.50 11.75
CA ASN A 244 -25.45 -24.57 12.71
C ASN A 244 -26.34 -23.34 12.71
N LEU A 245 -26.14 -22.36 11.82
CA LEU A 245 -26.87 -21.09 11.87
C LEU A 245 -28.29 -21.20 11.31
N GLU A 246 -29.22 -20.56 12.00
CA GLU A 246 -30.61 -20.36 11.57
C GLU A 246 -30.91 -18.86 11.56
N PHE A 247 -31.46 -18.36 10.47
CA PHE A 247 -31.90 -16.98 10.38
C PHE A 247 -32.95 -16.66 11.44
N ALA A 248 -32.73 -15.58 12.18
CA ALA A 248 -33.51 -15.18 13.36
C ALA A 248 -34.15 -13.79 13.22
N GLY A 249 -34.09 -13.19 12.02
CA GLY A 249 -34.74 -11.91 11.71
C GLY A 249 -33.77 -10.80 11.31
N THR A 250 -34.32 -9.63 11.02
CA THR A 250 -33.56 -8.41 10.75
C THR A 250 -33.80 -7.36 11.82
N ALA A 251 -32.85 -6.43 11.97
CA ALA A 251 -33.01 -5.24 12.81
C ALA A 251 -32.29 -4.05 12.17
N ASP A 252 -32.82 -2.85 12.34
CA ASP A 252 -32.20 -1.61 11.89
C ASP A 252 -31.69 -0.85 13.11
N ASP A 253 -30.47 -0.30 13.05
CA ASP A 253 -29.83 0.41 14.15
C ASP A 253 -28.75 1.40 13.63
N VAL A 254 -28.08 2.12 14.52
CA VAL A 254 -27.03 3.09 14.20
C VAL A 254 -25.77 2.79 15.02
N TYR A 255 -24.62 2.74 14.37
CA TYR A 255 -23.31 2.64 15.03
C TYR A 255 -22.39 3.76 14.55
N ALA A 256 -21.76 4.46 15.48
CA ALA A 256 -20.82 5.54 15.20
C ALA A 256 -21.35 6.61 14.20
N GLY A 257 -22.67 6.84 14.22
CA GLY A 257 -23.36 7.78 13.33
C GLY A 257 -23.75 7.24 11.95
N THR A 258 -23.50 5.96 11.67
CA THR A 258 -23.91 5.28 10.43
C THR A 258 -25.06 4.31 10.71
N ASP A 259 -26.19 4.51 10.04
CA ASP A 259 -27.31 3.58 10.05
C ASP A 259 -26.98 2.30 9.29
N TYR A 260 -27.48 1.16 9.77
CA TYR A 260 -27.28 -0.14 9.16
C TYR A 260 -28.49 -1.05 9.38
N ARG A 261 -28.62 -2.06 8.51
CA ARG A 261 -29.50 -3.20 8.72
C ARG A 261 -28.65 -4.41 9.09
N ALA A 262 -29.10 -5.14 10.11
CA ALA A 262 -28.53 -6.39 10.58
C ALA A 262 -29.37 -7.58 10.10
N TRP A 263 -28.72 -8.61 9.56
CA TRP A 263 -29.29 -9.93 9.32
C TRP A 263 -28.80 -10.87 10.42
N LYS A 264 -29.70 -11.21 11.34
CA LYS A 264 -29.39 -11.99 12.53
C LYS A 264 -29.50 -13.47 12.23
N PHE A 265 -28.49 -14.22 12.66
CA PHE A 265 -28.49 -15.66 12.74
C PHE A 265 -28.28 -16.09 14.18
N ARG A 266 -28.85 -17.24 14.54
CA ARG A 266 -28.66 -17.89 15.83
C ARG A 266 -28.33 -19.36 15.60
N SER A 267 -27.38 -19.92 16.34
CA SER A 267 -27.09 -21.34 16.22
C SER A 267 -28.32 -22.18 16.63
N SER A 268 -28.62 -23.23 15.90
CA SER A 268 -29.78 -24.10 16.16
C SER A 268 -29.73 -24.83 17.51
N LYS A 269 -28.54 -24.90 18.10
CA LYS A 269 -28.27 -25.44 19.44
C LYS A 269 -27.02 -24.77 20.02
N ALA A 270 -26.87 -24.85 21.34
CA ALA A 270 -25.61 -24.52 21.99
C ALA A 270 -24.54 -25.56 21.62
N ALA A 271 -23.32 -25.09 21.35
CA ALA A 271 -22.20 -25.94 20.92
C ALA A 271 -20.89 -25.52 21.58
N ARG A 272 -19.99 -26.50 21.76
CA ARG A 272 -18.61 -26.27 22.24
C ARG A 272 -17.67 -25.76 21.15
N LYS A 273 -18.07 -25.95 19.90
CA LYS A 273 -17.32 -25.54 18.72
C LYS A 273 -18.31 -24.97 17.72
N GLU A 274 -17.99 -23.81 17.19
CA GLU A 274 -18.72 -23.19 16.08
C GLU A 274 -17.70 -22.69 15.06
N HIS A 275 -18.02 -22.81 13.78
CA HIS A 275 -17.15 -22.33 12.71
C HIS A 275 -17.98 -21.56 11.70
N ILE A 276 -17.57 -20.32 11.46
CA ILE A 276 -18.17 -19.41 10.48
C ILE A 276 -17.13 -19.15 9.39
N CYS A 277 -17.56 -19.21 8.14
CA CYS A 277 -16.78 -18.85 6.96
C CYS A 277 -17.41 -17.66 6.25
N ILE A 278 -16.59 -16.78 5.70
CA ILE A 278 -17.02 -15.78 4.72
C ILE A 278 -16.19 -16.01 3.47
N VAL A 279 -16.83 -16.43 2.38
CA VAL A 279 -16.19 -16.67 1.08
C VAL A 279 -16.46 -15.46 0.21
N LEU A 280 -15.42 -14.79 -0.27
CA LEU A 280 -15.53 -13.59 -1.09
C LEU A 280 -15.21 -13.87 -2.56
N HIS A 281 -15.83 -13.13 -3.47
CA HIS A 281 -15.55 -13.18 -4.90
C HIS A 281 -15.66 -11.77 -5.48
N THR A 282 -14.75 -11.44 -6.39
CA THR A 282 -14.72 -10.16 -7.11
C THR A 282 -14.38 -10.51 -8.54
N ASP A 283 -15.26 -10.14 -9.48
CA ASP A 283 -15.02 -10.37 -10.90
C ASP A 283 -15.86 -9.41 -11.75
N GLN A 284 -15.41 -9.16 -12.97
CA GLN A 284 -16.13 -8.38 -13.97
C GLN A 284 -16.81 -9.33 -14.95
N THR A 285 -18.12 -9.53 -14.79
CA THR A 285 -18.91 -10.48 -15.59
C THR A 285 -20.07 -9.80 -16.27
N GLU A 286 -20.52 -10.30 -17.42
CA GLU A 286 -21.65 -9.69 -18.11
C GLU A 286 -22.96 -9.89 -17.34
N THR A 287 -23.14 -11.06 -16.69
CA THR A 287 -24.32 -11.32 -15.86
C THR A 287 -23.97 -11.68 -14.42
N ILE A 288 -24.96 -11.53 -13.52
CA ILE A 288 -24.84 -11.89 -12.11
C ILE A 288 -24.69 -13.41 -11.95
N GLU A 289 -25.37 -14.19 -12.80
CA GLU A 289 -25.31 -15.65 -12.75
C GLU A 289 -23.91 -16.20 -13.04
N GLU A 290 -23.15 -15.55 -13.94
CA GLU A 290 -21.75 -15.89 -14.20
C GLU A 290 -20.87 -15.61 -12.97
N TRP A 291 -21.07 -14.48 -12.30
CA TRP A 291 -20.35 -14.16 -11.06
C TRP A 291 -20.73 -15.10 -9.91
N GLU A 292 -22.02 -15.43 -9.77
CA GLU A 292 -22.50 -16.39 -8.78
C GLU A 292 -21.86 -17.78 -9.00
N GLN A 293 -21.66 -18.22 -10.25
CA GLN A 293 -20.92 -19.45 -10.56
C GLN A 293 -19.45 -19.40 -10.09
N GLY A 294 -18.77 -18.27 -10.25
CA GLY A 294 -17.42 -18.05 -9.73
C GLY A 294 -17.37 -18.16 -8.19
N LEU A 295 -18.32 -17.52 -7.51
CA LEU A 295 -18.49 -17.63 -6.05
C LEU A 295 -18.79 -19.06 -5.61
N GLN A 296 -19.68 -19.77 -6.33
CA GLN A 296 -20.00 -21.17 -6.06
C GLN A 296 -18.79 -22.09 -6.21
N THR A 297 -17.91 -21.82 -7.17
CA THR A 297 -16.65 -22.58 -7.32
C THR A 297 -15.76 -22.45 -6.08
N ALA A 298 -15.61 -21.23 -5.56
CA ALA A 298 -14.87 -21.00 -4.32
C ALA A 298 -15.55 -21.66 -3.11
N LEU A 299 -16.88 -21.61 -3.04
CA LEU A 299 -17.66 -22.24 -1.97
C LEU A 299 -17.55 -23.76 -1.99
N GLN A 300 -17.65 -24.39 -3.17
CA GLN A 300 -17.55 -25.85 -3.33
C GLN A 300 -16.18 -26.39 -2.91
N ARG A 301 -15.11 -25.61 -3.02
CA ARG A 301 -13.77 -25.99 -2.50
C ARG A 301 -13.80 -26.24 -0.99
N ILE A 302 -14.47 -25.37 -0.24
CA ILE A 302 -14.54 -25.42 1.24
C ILE A 302 -15.71 -26.28 1.72
N ALA A 303 -16.83 -26.24 1.02
CA ALA A 303 -18.07 -26.90 1.38
C ALA A 303 -18.66 -27.75 0.24
N PRO A 304 -17.94 -28.78 -0.27
CA PRO A 304 -18.30 -29.53 -1.49
C PRO A 304 -19.64 -30.29 -1.41
N LYS A 305 -20.20 -30.45 -0.21
CA LYS A 305 -21.51 -31.10 0.05
C LYS A 305 -22.42 -30.25 0.91
N GLY A 306 -22.25 -28.91 0.86
CA GLY A 306 -22.93 -27.98 1.77
C GLY A 306 -22.48 -28.10 3.23
N LYS A 307 -21.40 -28.84 3.50
CA LYS A 307 -20.75 -28.99 4.81
C LYS A 307 -19.29 -28.63 4.69
N VAL A 308 -18.81 -27.89 5.66
CA VAL A 308 -17.45 -27.38 5.71
C VAL A 308 -16.47 -28.54 5.90
N SER A 309 -15.50 -28.63 5.00
CA SER A 309 -14.48 -29.69 5.02
C SER A 309 -13.39 -29.37 6.02
N LEU A 310 -13.43 -30.02 7.19
CA LEU A 310 -12.36 -29.91 8.20
C LEU A 310 -10.98 -30.24 7.64
N LYS A 311 -10.89 -31.21 6.71
CA LYS A 311 -9.63 -31.56 6.05
C LYS A 311 -9.07 -30.38 5.26
N THR A 312 -9.92 -29.71 4.48
CA THR A 312 -9.54 -28.54 3.67
C THR A 312 -9.10 -27.40 4.58
N ILE A 313 -9.87 -27.09 5.63
CA ILE A 313 -9.52 -26.04 6.60
C ILE A 313 -8.16 -26.30 7.26
N ILE A 314 -7.91 -27.52 7.74
CA ILE A 314 -6.63 -27.86 8.40
C ILE A 314 -5.46 -27.64 7.43
N GLN A 315 -5.65 -27.98 6.16
CA GLN A 315 -4.66 -27.76 5.12
C GLN A 315 -4.44 -26.27 4.84
N ASP A 316 -5.50 -25.50 4.59
CA ASP A 316 -5.44 -24.06 4.30
C ASP A 316 -4.81 -23.28 5.47
N LYS A 317 -5.21 -23.60 6.70
CA LYS A 317 -4.63 -23.03 7.93
C LYS A 317 -3.14 -23.34 8.05
N LYS A 318 -2.72 -24.55 7.70
CA LYS A 318 -1.30 -24.94 7.68
C LYS A 318 -0.53 -24.19 6.60
N GLN A 319 -1.08 -24.07 5.39
CA GLN A 319 -0.45 -23.36 4.27
C GLN A 319 -0.33 -21.86 4.57
N THR A 320 -1.39 -21.24 5.09
CA THR A 320 -1.43 -19.84 5.54
C THR A 320 -0.35 -19.57 6.60
N ARG A 321 -0.29 -20.39 7.65
CA ARG A 321 0.77 -20.26 8.67
C ARG A 321 2.16 -20.48 8.10
N SER A 322 2.32 -21.43 7.18
CA SER A 322 3.60 -21.65 6.52
C SER A 322 4.03 -20.43 5.70
N TRP A 323 3.09 -19.75 5.05
CA TRP A 323 3.37 -18.52 4.31
C TRP A 323 3.83 -17.41 5.24
N TRP A 324 3.08 -17.13 6.32
CA TRP A 324 3.46 -16.11 7.31
C TRP A 324 4.81 -16.39 7.97
N ASN A 325 5.07 -17.65 8.34
CA ASN A 325 6.35 -18.05 8.89
C ASN A 325 7.49 -17.79 7.89
N SER A 326 7.31 -18.13 6.62
CA SER A 326 8.29 -17.84 5.55
C SER A 326 8.47 -16.34 5.29
N PHE A 327 7.38 -15.56 5.31
CA PHE A 327 7.39 -14.10 5.15
C PHE A 327 8.32 -13.42 6.16
N TRP A 328 8.24 -13.82 7.44
CA TRP A 328 9.11 -13.30 8.50
C TRP A 328 10.58 -13.73 8.36
N GLN A 329 10.86 -14.84 7.67
CA GLN A 329 12.25 -15.25 7.38
C GLN A 329 12.89 -14.45 6.24
N ARG A 330 12.11 -13.72 5.42
CA ARG A 330 12.64 -12.93 4.30
C ARG A 330 13.50 -11.77 4.79
N SER A 331 13.01 -11.06 5.80
CA SER A 331 13.64 -9.87 6.37
C SER A 331 13.08 -9.56 7.75
N PHE A 332 13.91 -8.96 8.60
CA PHE A 332 13.50 -8.38 9.89
C PHE A 332 14.49 -7.28 10.30
N ILE A 333 14.06 -6.39 11.19
CA ILE A 333 14.91 -5.45 11.92
C ILE A 333 14.46 -5.51 13.37
N GLU A 334 15.33 -5.93 14.27
CA GLU A 334 15.04 -6.06 15.69
C GLU A 334 16.11 -5.31 16.50
N ALA A 335 15.71 -4.23 17.19
CA ALA A 335 16.62 -3.44 17.99
C ALA A 335 16.22 -3.39 19.47
N GLU A 336 17.18 -3.01 20.30
CA GLU A 336 17.01 -2.84 21.75
C GLU A 336 16.96 -1.36 22.14
N GLY A 337 16.70 -1.09 23.42
CA GLY A 337 16.74 0.27 23.97
C GLY A 337 15.74 1.22 23.29
N GLU A 338 16.21 2.41 22.93
CA GLU A 338 15.42 3.47 22.32
C GLU A 338 14.83 3.07 20.94
N ALA A 339 15.53 2.21 20.19
CA ALA A 339 15.08 1.76 18.87
C ALA A 339 14.09 0.58 18.90
N LYS A 340 13.81 0.02 20.09
CA LYS A 340 12.89 -1.13 20.24
C LYS A 340 11.48 -0.80 19.77
N GLU A 341 11.00 0.41 20.05
CA GLU A 341 9.65 0.83 19.65
C GLU A 341 9.51 0.92 18.12
N ILE A 342 10.43 1.64 17.47
CA ILE A 342 10.36 1.88 16.04
C ILE A 342 10.58 0.61 15.22
N THR A 343 11.40 -0.33 15.70
CA THR A 343 11.61 -1.63 15.05
C THR A 343 10.43 -2.58 15.26
N ARG A 344 9.73 -2.53 16.41
CA ARG A 344 8.43 -3.19 16.56
C ARG A 344 7.43 -2.62 15.54
N ASN A 345 7.35 -1.31 15.41
CA ASN A 345 6.39 -0.67 14.49
C ASN A 345 6.72 -0.93 13.00
N TYR A 346 8.01 -1.04 12.65
CA TYR A 346 8.45 -1.56 11.34
C TYR A 346 7.83 -2.94 11.07
N THR A 347 7.94 -3.87 12.04
CA THR A 347 7.39 -5.23 11.91
C THR A 347 5.86 -5.23 11.81
N LEU A 348 5.17 -4.41 12.61
CA LEU A 348 3.71 -4.30 12.55
C LEU A 348 3.22 -3.70 11.23
N PHE A 349 3.95 -2.73 10.68
CA PHE A 349 3.63 -2.18 9.37
C PHE A 349 3.87 -3.20 8.24
N ARG A 350 4.97 -3.97 8.30
CA ARG A 350 5.19 -5.09 7.37
C ARG A 350 4.07 -6.14 7.43
N TYR A 351 3.51 -6.41 8.62
CA TYR A 351 2.34 -7.28 8.73
C TYR A 351 1.14 -6.73 7.96
N MET A 352 0.84 -5.43 8.13
CA MET A 352 -0.25 -4.77 7.40
C MET A 352 -0.06 -4.83 5.88
N LEU A 353 1.18 -4.69 5.38
CA LEU A 353 1.49 -4.87 3.96
C LEU A 353 1.26 -6.32 3.51
N GLY A 354 1.68 -7.30 4.30
CA GLY A 354 1.49 -8.72 4.01
C GLY A 354 0.03 -9.16 3.92
N CYS A 355 -0.89 -8.42 4.56
CA CYS A 355 -2.33 -8.66 4.44
C CYS A 355 -2.90 -8.37 3.03
N ASN A 356 -2.15 -7.69 2.16
CA ASN A 356 -2.50 -7.43 0.77
C ASN A 356 -1.43 -7.96 -0.22
N ALA A 357 -0.70 -9.00 0.16
CA ALA A 357 0.40 -9.57 -0.63
C ALA A 357 0.03 -9.94 -2.08
N TYR A 358 -1.18 -10.43 -2.31
CA TYR A 358 -1.63 -10.92 -3.62
C TYR A 358 -2.88 -10.18 -4.12
N GLY A 359 -3.05 -8.92 -3.72
CA GLY A 359 -4.14 -8.08 -4.20
C GLY A 359 -4.06 -7.80 -5.70
N SER A 360 -5.21 -7.84 -6.38
CA SER A 360 -5.35 -7.42 -7.79
C SER A 360 -5.15 -5.92 -8.00
N VAL A 361 -5.09 -5.16 -6.89
CA VAL A 361 -4.71 -3.75 -6.87
C VAL A 361 -3.72 -3.47 -5.72
N PRO A 362 -2.93 -2.41 -5.86
CA PRO A 362 -1.91 -2.06 -4.89
C PRO A 362 -2.47 -1.79 -3.49
N THR A 363 -1.64 -1.96 -2.46
CA THR A 363 -1.97 -1.51 -1.11
C THR A 363 -2.15 0.00 -1.12
N LYS A 364 -3.34 0.46 -0.75
CA LYS A 364 -3.68 1.89 -0.70
C LYS A 364 -2.88 2.64 0.35
N PHE A 365 -2.25 3.75 -0.05
CA PHE A 365 -1.50 4.63 0.84
C PHE A 365 -2.34 5.26 1.98
N ASN A 366 -3.64 5.46 1.77
CA ASN A 366 -4.55 6.19 2.66
C ASN A 366 -5.50 5.26 3.44
N GLY A 367 -4.96 4.23 4.10
CA GLY A 367 -5.75 3.33 4.95
C GLY A 367 -5.57 1.84 4.67
N GLY A 368 -4.91 1.47 3.57
CA GLY A 368 -4.79 0.07 3.14
C GLY A 368 -6.17 -0.62 3.16
N LEU A 369 -6.26 -1.73 3.90
CA LEU A 369 -7.51 -2.48 4.12
C LEU A 369 -8.17 -2.19 5.49
N PHE A 370 -7.61 -1.28 6.29
CA PHE A 370 -7.87 -1.18 7.73
C PHE A 370 -8.48 0.14 8.19
N THR A 371 -9.11 0.90 7.30
CA THR A 371 -9.92 2.07 7.70
C THR A 371 -11.03 1.64 8.66
N PHE A 372 -11.44 2.54 9.55
CA PHE A 372 -12.51 2.33 10.53
C PHE A 372 -13.41 3.57 10.55
N ASP A 373 -14.39 3.61 11.44
CA ASP A 373 -15.39 4.68 11.50
C ASP A 373 -14.72 6.06 11.55
N PRO A 374 -14.96 6.93 10.54
CA PRO A 374 -14.18 8.14 10.33
C PRO A 374 -14.43 9.22 11.39
N CYS A 375 -15.53 9.12 12.13
CA CYS A 375 -15.81 9.99 13.28
C CYS A 375 -14.77 9.83 14.41
N HIS A 376 -14.03 8.72 14.45
CA HIS A 376 -12.92 8.50 15.39
C HIS A 376 -11.56 8.93 14.83
N VAL A 377 -11.51 9.46 13.60
CA VAL A 377 -10.33 10.09 13.00
C VAL A 377 -10.51 11.61 12.98
N ASP A 378 -11.62 12.08 12.44
CA ASP A 378 -12.03 13.49 12.41
C ASP A 378 -13.56 13.58 12.52
N GLU A 379 -14.05 14.09 13.66
CA GLU A 379 -15.49 14.23 13.93
C GLU A 379 -16.23 15.05 12.87
N LYS A 380 -15.54 15.96 12.15
CA LYS A 380 -16.12 16.76 11.06
C LYS A 380 -16.36 15.96 9.79
N GLN A 381 -15.77 14.77 9.69
CA GLN A 381 -15.86 13.85 8.56
C GLN A 381 -16.52 12.53 9.01
N SER A 382 -17.62 12.64 9.77
CA SER A 382 -18.42 11.51 10.26
C SER A 382 -19.24 10.85 9.13
N PHE A 383 -18.53 10.20 8.21
CA PHE A 383 -19.06 9.44 7.09
C PHE A 383 -19.20 7.94 7.40
N THR A 384 -19.48 7.10 6.40
CA THR A 384 -19.55 5.65 6.58
C THR A 384 -18.16 5.05 6.85
N PRO A 385 -18.06 3.81 7.35
CA PRO A 385 -16.77 3.11 7.51
C PRO A 385 -15.97 2.90 6.21
N ASP A 386 -16.58 3.10 5.03
CA ASP A 386 -15.86 3.04 3.74
C ASP A 386 -14.89 4.22 3.56
N TYR A 387 -15.16 5.32 4.27
CA TYR A 387 -14.53 6.60 4.03
C TYR A 387 -13.02 6.56 4.22
N ARG A 388 -12.35 7.13 3.23
CA ARG A 388 -10.96 7.56 3.28
C ARG A 388 -10.79 8.83 2.47
N LYS A 389 -9.97 9.75 2.94
CA LYS A 389 -9.64 10.95 2.17
C LYS A 389 -8.68 10.60 1.03
N TRP A 390 -8.78 11.33 -0.10
CA TRP A 390 -7.96 11.15 -1.30
C TRP A 390 -8.28 9.92 -2.15
N GLY A 391 -9.55 9.52 -2.18
CA GLY A 391 -10.07 8.54 -3.11
C GLY A 391 -9.77 7.08 -2.76
N GLY A 392 -10.74 6.22 -3.05
CA GLY A 392 -10.60 4.76 -3.07
C GLY A 392 -9.85 4.30 -4.32
N GLY A 393 -10.45 4.50 -5.50
CA GLY A 393 -9.92 4.05 -6.79
C GLY A 393 -8.90 4.98 -7.45
N THR A 394 -8.80 6.24 -7.00
CA THR A 394 -7.74 7.17 -7.42
C THR A 394 -6.43 6.86 -6.69
N MET A 395 -5.31 6.72 -7.38
CA MET A 395 -3.98 6.56 -6.78
C MET A 395 -3.20 7.86 -6.91
N THR A 396 -2.58 8.32 -5.83
CA THR A 396 -1.63 9.43 -5.82
C THR A 396 -0.22 8.88 -5.86
N ALA A 397 0.47 9.04 -6.98
CA ALA A 397 1.73 8.36 -7.27
C ALA A 397 2.84 8.72 -6.26
N GLN A 398 2.98 10.00 -5.87
CA GLN A 398 3.95 10.45 -4.85
C GLN A 398 3.77 9.68 -3.53
N ASN A 399 2.53 9.48 -3.07
CA ASN A 399 2.26 8.73 -1.85
C ASN A 399 2.45 7.22 -2.07
N GLN A 400 1.94 6.72 -3.19
CA GLN A 400 1.82 5.30 -3.48
C GLN A 400 3.19 4.61 -3.58
N ARG A 401 4.19 5.27 -4.18
CA ARG A 401 5.54 4.71 -4.33
C ARG A 401 6.24 4.42 -2.98
N LEU A 402 5.90 5.15 -1.91
CA LEU A 402 6.47 4.94 -0.56
C LEU A 402 6.07 3.61 0.05
N VAL A 403 4.95 3.04 -0.40
CA VAL A 403 4.46 1.74 0.07
C VAL A 403 5.28 0.59 -0.53
N TYR A 404 5.89 0.80 -1.71
CA TYR A 404 6.54 -0.26 -2.50
C TYR A 404 8.07 -0.20 -2.52
N TRP A 405 8.69 0.98 -2.44
CA TRP A 405 10.15 1.10 -2.28
C TRP A 405 10.76 0.21 -1.18
N PRO A 406 10.18 0.10 0.03
CA PRO A 406 10.82 -0.66 1.09
C PRO A 406 10.71 -2.18 0.91
N MET A 407 9.91 -2.67 -0.06
CA MET A 407 9.77 -4.10 -0.39
C MET A 407 11.04 -4.67 -1.01
N LEU A 408 11.82 -3.87 -1.75
CA LEU A 408 13.08 -4.31 -2.35
C LEU A 408 14.07 -4.81 -1.29
N LYS A 409 14.33 -4.00 -0.25
CA LYS A 409 15.24 -4.36 0.85
C LYS A 409 14.63 -5.35 1.84
N SER A 410 13.31 -5.52 1.84
CA SER A 410 12.64 -6.56 2.63
C SER A 410 12.56 -7.91 1.92
N GLY A 411 12.86 -7.96 0.62
CA GLY A 411 12.75 -9.18 -0.18
C GLY A 411 11.31 -9.59 -0.47
N ASP A 412 10.37 -8.64 -0.46
CA ASP A 412 8.94 -8.88 -0.69
C ASP A 412 8.58 -8.77 -2.18
N PHE A 413 9.44 -9.33 -3.04
CA PHE A 413 9.37 -9.18 -4.49
C PHE A 413 8.08 -9.75 -5.09
N ASP A 414 7.53 -10.82 -4.50
CA ASP A 414 6.28 -11.45 -4.93
C ASP A 414 5.05 -10.58 -4.68
N MET A 415 5.17 -9.51 -3.89
CA MET A 415 4.08 -8.55 -3.61
C MET A 415 4.11 -7.33 -4.54
N MET A 416 5.26 -7.05 -5.19
CA MET A 416 5.43 -5.91 -6.10
C MET A 416 4.58 -5.94 -7.38
N PRO A 417 4.25 -7.10 -7.98
CA PRO A 417 3.40 -7.16 -9.19
C PRO A 417 2.08 -6.42 -9.05
N SER A 418 1.46 -6.39 -7.86
CA SER A 418 0.22 -5.62 -7.62
C SER A 418 0.34 -4.13 -8.05
N GLN A 419 1.52 -3.53 -7.88
CA GLN A 419 1.82 -2.16 -8.31
C GLN A 419 2.20 -2.04 -9.78
N PHE A 420 2.93 -3.01 -10.30
CA PHE A 420 3.37 -2.99 -11.69
C PHE A 420 2.19 -3.25 -12.64
N ASP A 421 1.37 -4.24 -12.31
CA ASP A 421 0.14 -4.58 -13.04
C ASP A 421 -0.86 -3.43 -13.03
N PHE A 422 -0.90 -2.62 -11.97
CA PHE A 422 -1.74 -1.42 -11.91
C PHE A 422 -1.43 -0.44 -13.04
N TYR A 423 -0.15 -0.17 -13.33
CA TYR A 423 0.26 0.68 -14.44
C TYR A 423 0.19 -0.04 -15.78
N ASN A 424 0.60 -1.31 -15.82
CA ASN A 424 0.66 -2.08 -17.07
C ASN A 424 -0.72 -2.26 -17.70
N ARG A 425 -1.75 -2.57 -16.90
CA ARG A 425 -3.12 -2.78 -17.40
C ARG A 425 -3.76 -1.51 -17.98
N MET A 426 -3.32 -0.33 -17.53
CA MET A 426 -3.85 0.96 -17.99
C MET A 426 -2.92 1.65 -19.01
N LEU A 427 -1.83 0.99 -19.40
CA LEU A 427 -0.85 1.51 -20.37
C LEU A 427 -1.50 1.98 -21.66
N LYS A 428 -2.39 1.17 -22.23
CA LYS A 428 -3.07 1.51 -23.49
C LYS A 428 -3.90 2.80 -23.38
N ASN A 429 -4.57 3.01 -22.25
CA ASN A 429 -5.36 4.22 -22.02
C ASN A 429 -4.45 5.46 -21.95
N ALA A 430 -3.29 5.34 -21.30
CA ALA A 430 -2.30 6.41 -21.20
C ALA A 430 -1.60 6.72 -22.54
N GLU A 431 -1.40 5.73 -23.41
CA GLU A 431 -0.90 5.93 -24.79
C GLU A 431 -1.94 6.62 -25.67
N LEU A 432 -3.21 6.18 -25.60
CA LEU A 432 -4.30 6.82 -26.32
C LEU A 432 -4.43 8.30 -25.94
N ARG A 433 -4.23 8.61 -24.66
CA ARG A 433 -4.19 9.98 -24.13
C ARG A 433 -3.18 10.84 -24.88
N SER A 434 -1.91 10.42 -24.96
CA SER A 434 -0.87 11.16 -25.68
C SER A 434 -1.18 11.33 -27.16
N ARG A 435 -1.67 10.27 -27.80
CA ARG A 435 -2.04 10.28 -29.22
C ARG A 435 -3.16 11.27 -29.52
N ILE A 436 -4.21 11.31 -28.69
CA ILE A 436 -5.36 12.19 -28.90
C ILE A 436 -5.03 13.66 -28.59
N TYR A 437 -4.28 13.92 -27.51
CA TYR A 437 -4.04 15.29 -27.07
C TYR A 437 -2.88 15.97 -27.80
N TRP A 438 -1.80 15.23 -28.03
CA TRP A 438 -0.55 15.82 -28.53
C TRP A 438 -0.05 15.19 -29.84
N GLN A 439 -0.70 14.15 -30.36
CA GLN A 439 -0.37 13.52 -31.65
C GLN A 439 1.07 12.99 -31.72
N HIS A 440 1.57 12.46 -30.61
CA HIS A 440 2.84 11.74 -30.52
C HIS A 440 2.65 10.46 -29.69
N ASP A 441 3.65 9.59 -29.70
CA ASP A 441 3.65 8.30 -29.01
C ASP A 441 4.07 8.42 -27.53
N GLY A 442 3.96 7.31 -26.81
CA GLY A 442 4.32 7.19 -25.40
C GLY A 442 3.15 7.37 -24.43
N ALA A 443 3.29 6.82 -23.23
CA ALA A 443 2.26 6.79 -22.20
C ALA A 443 2.41 7.96 -21.22
N CYS A 444 1.37 8.79 -21.11
CA CYS A 444 1.32 9.89 -20.14
C CYS A 444 0.48 9.51 -18.92
N PHE A 445 1.14 9.30 -17.78
CA PHE A 445 0.49 9.07 -16.49
C PHE A 445 0.51 10.34 -15.65
N SER A 446 -0.64 10.73 -15.10
CA SER A 446 -0.74 11.82 -14.13
C SER A 446 -0.41 11.35 -12.72
N GLU A 447 -0.05 12.28 -11.85
CA GLU A 447 0.24 11.99 -10.45
C GLU A 447 -0.98 11.43 -9.71
N GLN A 448 -2.16 12.06 -9.90
CA GLN A 448 -3.43 11.54 -9.40
C GLN A 448 -4.22 10.89 -10.53
N ILE A 449 -4.22 9.56 -10.51
CA ILE A 449 -4.70 8.74 -11.62
C ILE A 449 -5.81 7.81 -11.18
N GLU A 450 -6.87 7.73 -11.98
CA GLU A 450 -7.92 6.74 -11.79
C GLU A 450 -7.40 5.34 -12.13
N ASN A 451 -8.02 4.29 -11.57
CA ASN A 451 -7.66 2.89 -11.86
C ASN A 451 -7.83 2.45 -13.34
N PHE A 452 -8.27 3.35 -14.21
CA PHE A 452 -8.34 3.23 -15.66
C PHE A 452 -7.41 4.21 -16.42
N GLY A 453 -6.42 4.81 -15.76
CA GLY A 453 -5.32 5.51 -16.42
C GLY A 453 -5.56 6.94 -16.88
N LEU A 454 -6.74 7.51 -16.61
CA LEU A 454 -7.01 8.94 -16.84
C LEU A 454 -6.81 9.75 -15.55
N PRO A 455 -6.45 11.04 -15.64
CA PRO A 455 -6.46 11.96 -14.50
C PRO A 455 -7.77 11.92 -13.73
N ASN A 456 -7.71 12.09 -12.41
CA ASN A 456 -8.91 12.23 -11.58
C ASN A 456 -9.82 13.37 -12.11
N PRO A 457 -11.14 13.18 -12.24
CA PRO A 457 -12.02 14.16 -12.88
C PRO A 457 -12.18 15.46 -12.09
N ALA A 458 -12.13 15.41 -10.76
CA ALA A 458 -12.18 16.60 -9.92
C ALA A 458 -10.91 17.43 -10.04
N GLU A 459 -9.75 16.75 -10.11
CA GLU A 459 -8.44 17.36 -10.32
C GLU A 459 -8.25 17.88 -11.75
N TYR A 460 -8.77 17.16 -12.75
CA TYR A 460 -8.76 17.60 -14.15
C TYR A 460 -9.52 18.93 -14.33
N GLY A 461 -10.55 19.14 -13.51
CA GLY A 461 -11.28 20.39 -13.38
C GLY A 461 -12.58 20.42 -14.20
N PHE A 462 -13.72 20.37 -13.51
CA PHE A 462 -15.05 20.55 -14.13
C PHE A 462 -15.33 21.98 -14.61
N LYS A 463 -14.50 22.96 -14.20
CA LYS A 463 -14.62 24.39 -14.57
C LYS A 463 -13.37 24.87 -15.33
N ARG A 464 -12.91 24.07 -16.28
CA ARG A 464 -11.77 24.41 -17.15
C ARG A 464 -12.21 25.23 -18.37
N PRO A 465 -11.39 26.18 -18.88
CA PRO A 465 -11.69 26.87 -20.13
C PRO A 465 -11.55 25.95 -21.36
N ASP A 466 -12.37 26.15 -22.39
CA ASP A 466 -12.37 25.34 -23.62
C ASP A 466 -11.05 25.39 -24.40
N TRP A 467 -10.31 26.51 -24.28
CA TRP A 467 -9.02 26.70 -24.95
C TRP A 467 -7.83 26.08 -24.21
N PHE A 468 -8.03 25.62 -22.97
CA PHE A 468 -6.95 25.03 -22.17
C PHE A 468 -6.59 23.63 -22.70
N ASP A 469 -5.30 23.29 -22.71
CA ASP A 469 -4.80 22.03 -23.26
C ASP A 469 -5.51 20.81 -22.64
N LYS A 470 -6.21 20.02 -23.46
CA LYS A 470 -6.97 18.84 -23.02
C LYS A 470 -6.12 17.79 -22.34
N GLY A 471 -4.82 17.74 -22.62
CA GLY A 471 -3.91 16.82 -21.96
C GLY A 471 -3.46 17.25 -20.57
N LEU A 472 -3.81 18.44 -20.12
CA LEU A 472 -3.42 18.96 -18.80
C LEU A 472 -4.62 19.08 -17.86
N GLU A 473 -4.38 18.77 -16.59
CA GLU A 473 -5.26 19.08 -15.47
C GLU A 473 -5.33 20.60 -15.28
N TYR A 474 -6.54 21.14 -15.11
CA TYR A 474 -6.71 22.55 -14.73
C TYR A 474 -6.55 22.70 -13.21
N ASN A 475 -5.36 22.33 -12.72
CA ASN A 475 -5.00 22.28 -11.31
C ASN A 475 -3.57 22.79 -11.10
N ALA A 476 -3.42 23.81 -10.25
CA ALA A 476 -2.15 24.47 -9.99
C ALA A 476 -1.09 23.58 -9.30
N TRP A 477 -1.51 22.53 -8.58
CA TRP A 477 -0.67 21.55 -7.92
C TRP A 477 -0.25 20.42 -8.85
N LEU A 478 -1.11 19.94 -9.75
CA LEU A 478 -0.84 18.72 -10.52
C LEU A 478 -0.35 18.93 -11.96
N GLU A 479 -0.42 20.15 -12.50
CA GLU A 479 0.01 20.41 -13.89
C GLU A 479 1.46 19.92 -14.13
N TYR A 480 1.67 19.20 -15.24
CA TYR A 480 2.97 18.65 -15.66
C TYR A 480 3.65 17.65 -14.70
N GLU A 481 2.95 17.14 -13.68
CA GLU A 481 3.51 16.16 -12.75
C GLU A 481 3.35 14.73 -13.28
N TRP A 482 4.30 14.32 -14.12
CA TRP A 482 4.28 13.04 -14.83
C TRP A 482 5.47 12.15 -14.49
N ASP A 483 6.53 12.69 -13.87
CA ASP A 483 7.78 11.99 -13.62
C ASP A 483 7.66 10.92 -12.53
N THR A 484 6.58 10.91 -11.75
CA THR A 484 6.28 9.89 -10.74
C THR A 484 6.19 8.48 -11.30
N VAL A 485 5.80 8.30 -12.57
CA VAL A 485 5.77 6.96 -13.20
C VAL A 485 7.16 6.32 -13.25
N LEU A 486 8.21 7.16 -13.38
CA LEU A 486 9.58 6.70 -13.52
C LEU A 486 10.09 5.99 -12.27
N GLU A 487 9.53 6.27 -11.09
CA GLU A 487 9.87 5.53 -9.88
C GLU A 487 9.36 4.08 -9.96
N PHE A 488 8.18 3.85 -10.53
CA PHE A 488 7.68 2.48 -10.74
C PHE A 488 8.46 1.77 -11.86
N CYS A 489 8.86 2.48 -12.93
CA CYS A 489 9.80 1.94 -13.93
C CYS A 489 11.12 1.51 -13.28
N GLN A 490 11.68 2.36 -12.39
CA GLN A 490 12.89 2.03 -11.66
C GLN A 490 12.68 0.84 -10.73
N MET A 491 11.56 0.76 -10.01
CA MET A 491 11.24 -0.38 -9.15
C MET A 491 11.20 -1.69 -9.96
N ILE A 492 10.60 -1.69 -11.16
CA ILE A 492 10.57 -2.87 -12.05
C ILE A 492 12.00 -3.31 -12.39
N LEU A 493 12.83 -2.37 -12.85
CA LEU A 493 14.24 -2.65 -13.19
C LEU A 493 15.04 -3.13 -11.97
N GLU A 494 14.81 -2.51 -10.81
CA GLU A 494 15.46 -2.92 -9.56
C GLU A 494 14.97 -4.29 -9.07
N THR A 495 13.72 -4.68 -9.30
CA THR A 495 13.26 -6.05 -8.97
C THR A 495 14.04 -7.09 -9.78
N LYS A 496 14.39 -6.81 -11.04
CA LYS A 496 15.33 -7.65 -11.80
C LYS A 496 16.72 -7.66 -11.15
N ASN A 497 17.25 -6.50 -10.76
CA ASN A 497 18.58 -6.41 -10.14
C ASN A 497 18.66 -7.11 -8.78
N TYR A 498 17.61 -7.04 -7.97
CA TYR A 498 17.54 -7.62 -6.63
C TYR A 498 17.21 -9.12 -6.63
N ALA A 499 16.35 -9.57 -7.54
CA ALA A 499 15.73 -10.90 -7.46
C ALA A 499 15.83 -11.71 -8.76
N ASN A 500 16.50 -11.19 -9.79
CA ASN A 500 16.53 -11.78 -11.14
C ASN A 500 15.12 -12.10 -11.67
N ALA A 501 14.14 -11.26 -11.32
CA ALA A 501 12.76 -11.43 -11.73
C ALA A 501 12.58 -11.23 -13.23
N ASP A 502 11.63 -11.96 -13.84
CA ASP A 502 11.21 -11.71 -15.21
C ASP A 502 10.39 -10.42 -15.28
N ILE A 503 10.96 -9.41 -15.93
CA ILE A 503 10.33 -8.10 -16.13
C ILE A 503 9.85 -7.90 -17.57
N THR A 504 9.98 -8.92 -18.43
CA THR A 504 9.56 -8.85 -19.84
C THR A 504 8.14 -8.31 -20.01
N PRO A 505 7.13 -8.71 -19.19
CA PRO A 505 5.77 -8.19 -19.30
C PRO A 505 5.62 -6.67 -19.10
N TYR A 506 6.62 -6.01 -18.50
CA TYR A 506 6.60 -4.59 -18.15
C TYR A 506 7.53 -3.72 -19.01
N LEU A 507 8.34 -4.31 -19.91
CA LEU A 507 9.19 -3.55 -20.81
C LEU A 507 8.40 -2.54 -21.66
N PRO A 508 7.21 -2.86 -22.22
CA PRO A 508 6.40 -1.88 -22.93
C PRO A 508 6.02 -0.66 -22.09
N LEU A 509 5.74 -0.85 -20.79
CA LEU A 509 5.45 0.26 -19.87
C LEU A 509 6.67 1.18 -19.71
N ILE A 510 7.86 0.63 -19.53
CA ILE A 510 9.11 1.41 -19.41
C ILE A 510 9.39 2.17 -20.72
N GLU A 511 9.35 1.47 -21.85
CA GLU A 511 9.61 2.05 -23.17
C GLU A 511 8.64 3.18 -23.51
N SER A 512 7.35 2.95 -23.29
CA SER A 512 6.30 3.92 -23.60
C SER A 512 6.35 5.12 -22.67
N SER A 513 6.65 4.92 -21.38
CA SER A 513 6.85 6.03 -20.43
C SER A 513 8.05 6.91 -20.83
N LEU A 514 9.20 6.32 -21.19
CA LEU A 514 10.37 7.08 -21.64
C LEU A 514 10.11 7.80 -22.98
N THR A 515 9.42 7.14 -23.90
CA THR A 515 9.06 7.71 -25.21
C THR A 515 8.19 8.95 -25.07
N PHE A 516 7.26 8.96 -24.09
CA PHE A 516 6.46 10.15 -23.79
C PHE A 516 7.36 11.35 -23.47
N PHE A 517 8.32 11.22 -22.56
CA PHE A 517 9.20 12.34 -22.19
C PHE A 517 10.05 12.83 -23.37
N ASP A 518 10.62 11.93 -24.18
CA ASP A 518 11.44 12.34 -25.33
C ASP A 518 10.59 13.07 -26.39
N GLU A 519 9.51 12.45 -26.85
CA GLU A 519 8.69 13.00 -27.94
C GLU A 519 7.94 14.26 -27.51
N HIS A 520 7.39 14.28 -26.30
CA HIS A 520 6.63 15.42 -25.78
C HIS A 520 7.50 16.67 -25.70
N TYR A 521 8.68 16.57 -25.08
CA TYR A 521 9.54 17.73 -24.91
C TYR A 521 10.24 18.18 -26.21
N ARG A 522 10.55 17.26 -27.13
CA ARG A 522 10.99 17.62 -28.48
C ARG A 522 9.91 18.35 -29.27
N GLN A 523 8.66 17.90 -29.18
CA GLN A 523 7.53 18.56 -29.81
C GLN A 523 7.32 19.96 -29.24
N LEU A 524 7.30 20.10 -27.91
CA LEU A 524 7.15 21.40 -27.24
C LEU A 524 8.28 22.37 -27.60
N ALA A 525 9.54 21.91 -27.62
CA ALA A 525 10.66 22.72 -28.07
C ALA A 525 10.50 23.17 -29.54
N SER A 526 10.06 22.27 -30.42
CA SER A 526 9.82 22.56 -31.84
C SER A 526 8.63 23.50 -32.09
N ARG A 527 7.71 23.62 -31.14
CA ARG A 527 6.63 24.62 -31.17
C ARG A 527 7.09 26.00 -30.68
N ARG A 528 8.04 26.04 -29.74
CA ARG A 528 8.65 27.31 -29.26
C ARG A 528 9.70 27.87 -30.23
N GLY A 529 10.38 27.03 -30.99
CA GLY A 529 11.42 27.44 -31.94
C GLY A 529 11.71 26.38 -33.01
N ARG A 530 12.68 26.63 -33.90
CA ARG A 530 12.99 25.72 -35.03
C ARG A 530 13.81 24.47 -34.65
N LYS A 531 14.09 24.25 -33.37
CA LYS A 531 14.97 23.17 -32.88
C LYS A 531 14.25 22.37 -31.80
N ALA A 532 14.43 21.06 -31.84
CA ALA A 532 13.85 20.12 -30.86
C ALA A 532 14.72 19.94 -29.61
N LEU A 533 15.93 20.51 -29.60
CA LEU A 533 16.94 20.43 -28.55
C LEU A 533 17.54 21.81 -28.32
N ASP A 534 18.20 22.00 -27.17
CA ASP A 534 18.95 23.21 -26.85
C ASP A 534 20.26 23.33 -27.65
N GLY A 535 21.02 24.41 -27.42
CA GLY A 535 22.31 24.64 -28.09
C GLY A 535 23.41 23.63 -27.74
N ASN A 536 23.23 22.85 -26.68
CA ASN A 536 24.15 21.79 -26.24
C ASN A 536 23.68 20.39 -26.66
N GLY A 537 22.53 20.28 -27.34
CA GLY A 537 21.96 19.01 -27.77
C GLY A 537 21.09 18.31 -26.70
N HIS A 538 20.67 19.01 -25.65
CA HIS A 538 19.80 18.45 -24.62
C HIS A 538 18.31 18.73 -24.86
N LEU A 539 17.46 17.88 -24.29
CA LEU A 539 16.04 18.13 -24.12
C LEU A 539 15.82 19.38 -23.27
N ILE A 540 14.75 20.11 -23.61
CA ILE A 540 14.26 21.26 -22.84
C ILE A 540 12.98 20.81 -22.14
N LEU A 541 13.12 20.37 -20.88
CA LEU A 541 12.00 19.90 -20.03
C LEU A 541 11.22 21.11 -19.52
N PHE A 542 10.47 21.74 -20.42
CA PHE A 542 9.65 22.93 -20.15
C PHE A 542 8.38 22.94 -21.01
N PRO A 543 7.24 23.38 -20.46
CA PRO A 543 6.99 23.52 -19.03
C PRO A 543 7.01 22.15 -18.33
N GLY A 544 7.47 22.13 -17.09
CA GLY A 544 7.50 20.96 -16.22
C GLY A 544 7.09 21.30 -14.79
N SER A 545 7.29 20.32 -13.90
CA SER A 545 7.10 20.47 -12.46
C SER A 545 8.20 19.77 -11.69
N ALA A 546 8.50 20.25 -10.49
CA ALA A 546 9.32 19.53 -9.51
C ALA A 546 8.42 19.23 -8.31
N CYS A 547 7.79 18.05 -8.36
CA CYS A 547 6.64 17.68 -7.53
C CYS A 547 5.49 18.71 -7.63
N GLU A 548 4.57 18.68 -6.67
CA GLU A 548 3.57 19.74 -6.49
C GLU A 548 4.19 21.07 -5.99
N THR A 549 5.45 21.07 -5.53
CA THR A 549 6.11 22.25 -4.97
C THR A 549 6.42 23.31 -6.01
N TYR A 550 7.32 23.04 -6.95
CA TYR A 550 7.77 24.05 -7.92
C TYR A 550 7.09 23.81 -9.25
N LYS A 551 6.40 24.82 -9.77
CA LYS A 551 5.58 24.70 -11.00
C LYS A 551 6.10 25.59 -12.11
N MET A 552 5.74 25.23 -13.35
CA MET A 552 6.25 25.84 -14.58
C MET A 552 7.78 25.81 -14.60
N THR A 553 8.33 24.68 -14.19
CA THR A 553 9.78 24.50 -14.11
C THR A 553 10.35 24.36 -15.51
N ASN A 554 11.55 24.91 -15.68
CA ASN A 554 12.43 24.55 -16.77
C ASN A 554 13.52 23.63 -16.19
N ASN A 555 13.59 22.40 -16.69
CA ASN A 555 14.62 21.44 -16.31
C ASN A 555 14.65 21.18 -14.79
N ALA A 556 13.57 20.57 -14.27
CA ALA A 556 13.46 20.15 -12.87
C ALA A 556 14.51 19.10 -12.49
N SER A 557 15.13 19.24 -11.31
CA SER A 557 16.15 18.30 -10.83
C SER A 557 15.59 16.90 -10.60
N SER A 558 14.34 16.78 -10.14
CA SER A 558 13.66 15.50 -9.92
C SER A 558 13.49 14.72 -11.22
N THR A 559 12.95 15.35 -12.27
CA THR A 559 12.70 14.71 -13.57
C THR A 559 13.99 14.37 -14.29
N ILE A 560 15.00 15.25 -14.23
CA ILE A 560 16.32 14.99 -14.81
C ILE A 560 16.96 13.76 -14.16
N ALA A 561 16.97 13.71 -12.82
CA ALA A 561 17.51 12.58 -12.08
C ALA A 561 16.74 11.28 -12.40
N ALA A 562 15.41 11.36 -12.49
CA ALA A 562 14.55 10.24 -12.86
C ALA A 562 14.89 9.66 -14.23
N LEU A 563 14.88 10.49 -15.27
CA LEU A 563 15.15 10.07 -16.64
C LEU A 563 16.55 9.49 -16.78
N LYS A 564 17.55 10.16 -16.20
CA LYS A 564 18.94 9.71 -16.25
C LYS A 564 19.10 8.31 -15.65
N VAL A 565 18.62 8.12 -14.42
CA VAL A 565 18.80 6.84 -13.70
C VAL A 565 18.00 5.71 -14.31
N VAL A 566 16.77 5.97 -14.76
CA VAL A 566 15.97 4.94 -15.45
C VAL A 566 16.62 4.53 -16.77
N LEU A 567 17.10 5.49 -17.57
CA LEU A 567 17.78 5.18 -18.84
C LEU A 567 19.10 4.42 -18.61
N GLU A 568 19.89 4.81 -17.62
CA GLU A 568 21.13 4.11 -17.24
C GLU A 568 20.85 2.67 -16.78
N THR A 569 19.83 2.47 -15.94
CA THR A 569 19.45 1.14 -15.43
C THR A 569 18.84 0.27 -16.52
N TYR A 570 18.04 0.86 -17.41
CA TYR A 570 17.39 0.16 -18.51
C TYR A 570 18.41 -0.30 -19.56
N GLY A 571 19.46 0.50 -19.79
CA GLY A 571 20.58 0.16 -20.68
C GLY A 571 20.27 0.31 -22.17
N GLU A 572 19.11 0.86 -22.51
CA GLU A 572 18.64 1.11 -23.88
C GLU A 572 18.37 2.61 -24.09
N LYS A 573 18.12 3.03 -25.34
CA LYS A 573 17.88 4.44 -25.74
C LYS A 573 19.07 5.38 -25.41
N GLU A 574 20.29 4.96 -25.75
CA GLU A 574 21.53 5.74 -25.52
C GLU A 574 21.46 7.18 -26.03
N GLU A 575 20.83 7.41 -27.19
CA GLU A 575 20.65 8.75 -27.76
C GLU A 575 19.73 9.65 -26.92
N MET A 576 18.72 9.08 -26.26
CA MET A 576 17.88 9.82 -25.31
C MET A 576 18.69 10.16 -24.05
N LEU A 577 19.49 9.22 -23.55
CA LEU A 577 20.34 9.44 -22.37
C LEU A 577 21.33 10.60 -22.60
N LYS A 578 21.98 10.65 -23.77
CA LYS A 578 22.87 11.77 -24.16
C LYS A 578 22.15 13.11 -24.24
N ALA A 579 20.83 13.11 -24.50
CA ALA A 579 20.02 14.32 -24.58
C ALA A 579 19.49 14.76 -23.20
N ILE A 580 19.67 14.02 -22.11
CA ILE A 580 19.22 14.47 -20.79
C ILE A 580 20.14 15.60 -20.29
N PRO A 581 19.60 16.78 -19.91
CA PRO A 581 20.41 17.89 -19.40
C PRO A 581 21.04 17.56 -18.03
N PRO A 582 22.11 18.27 -17.62
CA PRO A 582 22.69 18.09 -16.28
C PRO A 582 21.76 18.57 -15.16
N ILE A 583 21.93 18.01 -13.96
CA ILE A 583 21.20 18.46 -12.77
C ILE A 583 21.57 19.93 -12.47
N PRO A 584 20.58 20.83 -12.30
CA PRO A 584 20.84 22.22 -12.03
C PRO A 584 21.39 22.41 -10.61
N LEU A 585 22.46 23.21 -10.50
CA LEU A 585 23.07 23.60 -9.23
C LEU A 585 22.93 25.11 -9.02
N ARG A 586 22.90 25.55 -7.76
CA ARG A 586 22.89 26.97 -7.39
C ARG A 586 23.84 27.24 -6.23
N TYR A 587 24.24 28.49 -6.05
CA TYR A 587 24.99 28.93 -4.87
C TYR A 587 24.08 29.64 -3.89
N ILE A 588 24.19 29.30 -2.61
CA ILE A 588 23.46 29.93 -1.51
C ILE A 588 24.46 30.61 -0.59
N GLU A 589 24.19 31.88 -0.27
CA GLU A 589 24.97 32.66 0.68
C GLU A 589 24.56 32.31 2.11
N ILE A 590 25.52 31.86 2.91
CA ILE A 590 25.29 31.49 4.32
C ILE A 590 25.98 32.50 5.21
N LYS A 591 25.21 33.06 6.14
CA LYS A 591 25.71 33.96 7.19
C LYS A 591 25.81 33.20 8.49
N ASP A 592 26.94 33.32 9.17
CA ASP A 592 27.05 32.86 10.55
C ASP A 592 26.26 33.80 11.45
N THR A 593 25.08 33.36 11.88
CA THR A 593 24.20 34.14 12.77
C THR A 593 24.77 34.30 14.18
N LEU A 594 25.71 33.44 14.58
CA LEU A 594 26.39 33.51 15.88
C LEU A 594 27.63 34.42 15.81
N ASN A 595 28.24 34.58 14.63
CA ASN A 595 29.38 35.47 14.39
C ASN A 595 29.16 36.38 13.17
N PRO A 596 28.30 37.42 13.27
CA PRO A 596 27.92 38.27 12.14
C PRO A 596 29.07 39.09 11.53
N THR A 597 30.24 39.12 12.16
CA THR A 597 31.47 39.74 11.63
C THR A 597 32.22 38.86 10.63
N ILE A 598 31.88 37.56 10.54
CA ILE A 598 32.46 36.64 9.55
C ILE A 598 31.77 36.88 8.20
N ALA A 599 32.58 37.00 7.14
CA ALA A 599 32.07 37.17 5.79
C ALA A 599 31.18 35.98 5.37
N PRO A 600 30.07 36.23 4.65
CA PRO A 600 29.20 35.15 4.20
C PRO A 600 29.94 34.16 3.30
N VAL A 601 29.61 32.87 3.43
CA VAL A 601 30.21 31.80 2.64
C VAL A 601 29.21 31.32 1.59
N LEU A 602 29.64 31.25 0.33
CA LEU A 602 28.85 30.63 -0.73
C LEU A 602 28.99 29.11 -0.67
N LYS A 603 27.87 28.40 -0.56
CA LYS A 603 27.82 26.93 -0.69
C LYS A 603 27.05 26.55 -1.93
N GLN A 604 27.58 25.61 -2.69
CA GLN A 604 26.87 25.01 -3.82
C GLN A 604 25.85 24.01 -3.32
N THR A 605 24.62 24.08 -3.84
CA THR A 605 23.50 23.18 -3.56
C THR A 605 22.84 22.72 -4.85
N ILE A 606 22.02 21.69 -4.76
CA ILE A 606 21.11 21.26 -5.83
C ILE A 606 19.99 22.29 -5.92
N SER A 607 19.71 22.78 -7.14
CA SER A 607 18.58 23.65 -7.41
C SER A 607 17.35 22.80 -7.75
N PRO A 608 16.12 23.18 -7.36
CA PRO A 608 14.92 22.39 -7.70
C PRO A 608 14.65 22.35 -9.22
N ALA A 609 15.07 23.38 -9.94
CA ALA A 609 15.03 23.48 -11.40
C ALA A 609 16.03 24.57 -11.87
N VAL A 610 16.20 24.74 -13.18
CA VAL A 610 16.91 25.90 -13.74
C VAL A 610 16.13 27.20 -13.47
N SER A 611 14.81 27.15 -13.64
CA SER A 611 13.89 28.23 -13.29
C SER A 611 12.50 27.66 -12.96
N TRP A 612 11.68 28.41 -12.24
CA TRP A 612 10.28 28.10 -11.92
C TRP A 612 9.49 29.40 -11.74
N GLU A 613 8.17 29.35 -11.88
CA GLU A 613 7.33 30.55 -11.75
C GLU A 613 6.71 30.70 -10.37
N ARG A 614 6.45 29.59 -9.66
CA ARG A 614 5.79 29.60 -8.35
C ARG A 614 6.09 28.37 -7.49
N ILE A 615 5.80 28.51 -6.19
CA ILE A 615 5.90 27.48 -5.16
C ILE A 615 4.51 27.27 -4.55
N ASN A 616 3.96 26.05 -4.61
CA ASN A 616 2.58 25.75 -4.19
C ASN A 616 2.47 24.77 -3.01
N ASN A 617 3.44 23.87 -2.84
CA ASN A 617 3.40 22.81 -1.83
C ASN A 617 4.74 22.73 -1.07
N VAL A 618 5.03 21.61 -0.40
CA VAL A 618 6.10 21.47 0.59
C VAL A 618 6.94 20.19 0.41
N GLU A 619 6.91 19.54 -0.76
CA GLU A 619 7.91 18.55 -1.16
C GLU A 619 9.29 19.23 -1.30
N THR A 620 10.37 18.45 -1.14
CA THR A 620 11.77 18.93 -1.28
C THR A 620 12.44 18.27 -2.50
N PRO A 621 12.05 18.61 -3.75
CA PRO A 621 12.56 17.97 -4.97
C PRO A 621 14.07 18.10 -5.18
N GLN A 622 14.72 19.08 -4.53
CA GLN A 622 16.17 19.22 -4.52
C GLN A 622 16.89 17.98 -3.96
N LEU A 623 16.21 17.20 -3.11
CA LEU A 623 16.76 15.99 -2.50
C LEU A 623 16.34 14.70 -3.22
N TYR A 624 15.50 14.77 -4.27
CA TYR A 624 15.17 13.58 -5.07
C TYR A 624 16.39 12.95 -5.76
N PRO A 625 17.39 13.72 -6.25
CA PRO A 625 18.67 13.16 -6.69
C PRO A 625 19.42 12.32 -5.63
N VAL A 626 19.09 12.46 -4.34
CA VAL A 626 19.60 11.60 -3.26
C VAL A 626 18.76 10.33 -3.16
N PHE A 627 17.46 10.48 -2.95
CA PHE A 627 16.50 9.36 -2.93
C PHE A 627 15.20 9.82 -3.62
N PRO A 628 14.68 9.03 -4.57
CA PRO A 628 15.02 7.62 -4.85
C PRO A 628 16.17 7.41 -5.84
N TRP A 629 16.71 8.47 -6.46
CA TRP A 629 17.57 8.34 -7.64
C TRP A 629 19.03 7.98 -7.33
N ARG A 630 19.49 8.15 -6.09
CA ARG A 630 20.83 7.71 -5.63
C ARG A 630 21.98 8.22 -6.51
N ILE A 631 21.86 9.43 -7.05
CA ILE A 631 22.95 10.13 -7.74
C ILE A 631 23.94 10.68 -6.70
N TYR A 632 23.42 11.19 -5.57
CA TYR A 632 24.20 11.58 -4.41
C TYR A 632 23.89 10.67 -3.22
N GLY A 633 24.84 10.49 -2.31
CA GLY A 633 24.67 9.68 -1.10
C GLY A 633 26.00 9.20 -0.53
N VAL A 634 25.96 8.47 0.59
CA VAL A 634 27.17 7.92 1.20
C VAL A 634 27.93 7.05 0.19
N GLY A 635 29.25 7.30 0.09
CA GLY A 635 30.14 6.59 -0.83
C GLY A 635 30.20 7.18 -2.25
N LYS A 636 29.39 8.19 -2.58
CA LYS A 636 29.36 8.83 -3.91
C LYS A 636 30.13 10.15 -3.93
N GLU A 637 30.59 10.52 -5.12
CA GLU A 637 31.22 11.82 -5.38
C GLU A 637 30.22 12.96 -5.09
N ASP A 638 30.75 14.15 -4.80
CA ASP A 638 29.97 15.37 -4.55
C ASP A 638 28.89 15.26 -3.46
N LEU A 639 29.03 14.32 -2.51
CA LEU A 639 28.15 14.16 -1.35
C LEU A 639 27.94 15.48 -0.59
N ASP A 640 28.97 16.32 -0.52
CA ASP A 640 28.90 17.61 0.17
C ASP A 640 27.91 18.58 -0.49
N ILE A 641 27.64 18.50 -1.81
CA ILE A 641 26.62 19.32 -2.47
C ILE A 641 25.22 18.94 -1.95
N ALA A 642 24.94 17.65 -1.82
CA ALA A 642 23.67 17.17 -1.29
C ALA A 642 23.52 17.45 0.22
N ARG A 643 24.60 17.34 1.00
CA ARG A 643 24.61 17.76 2.42
C ARG A 643 24.41 19.27 2.57
N ASN A 644 25.05 20.08 1.73
CA ASN A 644 24.82 21.53 1.70
C ASN A 644 23.36 21.83 1.37
N THR A 645 22.76 21.11 0.42
CA THR A 645 21.33 21.23 0.09
C THR A 645 20.47 20.94 1.32
N TYR A 646 20.72 19.82 2.01
CA TYR A 646 19.99 19.45 3.21
C TYR A 646 20.08 20.51 4.32
N PHE A 647 21.29 21.04 4.59
CA PHE A 647 21.53 21.94 5.72
C PHE A 647 21.26 23.41 5.44
N TYR A 648 21.35 23.87 4.18
CA TYR A 648 21.43 25.29 3.87
C TYR A 648 20.41 25.76 2.82
N ASP A 649 19.75 24.86 2.10
CA ASP A 649 18.67 25.27 1.20
C ASP A 649 17.47 25.80 2.01
N PRO A 650 17.04 27.07 1.82
CA PRO A 650 15.99 27.67 2.64
C PRO A 650 14.67 26.89 2.60
N ASP A 651 14.32 26.35 1.44
CA ASP A 651 13.08 25.62 1.25
C ASP A 651 13.20 24.21 1.83
N ALA A 652 14.34 23.53 1.65
CA ALA A 652 14.57 22.23 2.28
C ALA A 652 14.50 22.30 3.82
N ILE A 653 15.03 23.37 4.42
CA ILE A 653 14.93 23.60 5.87
C ILE A 653 13.48 23.90 6.26
N LYS A 654 12.83 24.82 5.54
CA LYS A 654 11.45 25.25 5.82
C LYS A 654 10.46 24.10 5.74
N PHE A 655 10.64 23.19 4.78
CA PHE A 655 9.72 22.11 4.50
C PHE A 655 10.02 20.82 5.27
N ARG A 656 11.14 20.72 5.99
CA ARG A 656 11.56 19.51 6.69
C ARG A 656 10.50 19.02 7.69
N SER A 657 10.10 17.75 7.58
CA SER A 657 9.16 17.14 8.53
C SER A 657 9.25 15.62 8.55
N HIS A 658 8.76 15.00 9.64
CA HIS A 658 8.55 13.56 9.71
C HIS A 658 7.09 13.17 9.42
N THR A 659 6.16 14.11 9.31
CA THR A 659 4.72 13.81 9.21
C THR A 659 4.33 13.30 7.82
N GLY A 660 3.48 12.27 7.75
CA GLY A 660 2.83 11.76 6.52
C GLY A 660 3.83 11.23 5.49
N TRP A 661 3.65 11.60 4.23
CA TRP A 661 4.50 11.18 3.11
C TRP A 661 5.91 11.80 3.11
N LYS A 662 6.23 12.71 4.04
CA LYS A 662 7.53 13.40 4.09
C LYS A 662 8.71 12.43 4.25
N GLN A 663 9.78 12.68 3.49
CA GLN A 663 10.90 11.76 3.26
C GLN A 663 12.20 12.16 3.98
N ASP A 664 12.17 13.18 4.84
CA ASP A 664 13.38 13.77 5.42
C ASP A 664 14.22 12.76 6.25
N ASN A 665 13.60 11.75 6.85
CA ASN A 665 14.31 10.64 7.51
C ASN A 665 15.11 9.79 6.51
N ILE A 666 14.59 9.58 5.31
CA ILE A 666 15.24 8.83 4.23
C ILE A 666 16.47 9.60 3.74
N TRP A 667 16.31 10.88 3.41
CA TRP A 667 17.44 11.69 2.93
C TRP A 667 18.53 11.85 4.00
N ALA A 668 18.17 12.06 5.27
CA ALA A 668 19.14 12.11 6.35
C ALA A 668 19.96 10.79 6.43
N ALA A 669 19.30 9.65 6.29
CA ALA A 669 19.96 8.34 6.27
C ALA A 669 20.87 8.16 5.04
N CYS A 670 20.37 8.45 3.83
CA CYS A 670 21.14 8.36 2.59
C CYS A 670 22.37 9.29 2.55
N LEU A 671 22.37 10.38 3.33
CA LEU A 671 23.47 11.34 3.43
C LEU A 671 24.46 11.03 4.58
N GLY A 672 24.21 9.98 5.37
CA GLY A 672 25.04 9.62 6.51
C GLY A 672 24.93 10.59 7.68
N LEU A 673 23.78 11.28 7.82
CA LEU A 673 23.53 12.24 8.89
C LEU A 673 22.91 11.53 10.10
N THR A 674 23.72 10.73 10.79
CA THR A 674 23.27 9.79 11.85
C THR A 674 22.34 10.42 12.89
N GLU A 675 22.67 11.59 13.44
CA GLU A 675 21.82 12.24 14.45
C GLU A 675 20.47 12.75 13.91
N GLU A 676 20.46 13.30 12.69
CA GLU A 676 19.21 13.74 12.05
C GLU A 676 18.36 12.51 11.67
N ALA A 677 18.97 11.45 11.12
CA ALA A 677 18.30 10.21 10.78
C ALA A 677 17.69 9.52 12.02
N LYS A 678 18.44 9.49 13.14
CA LYS A 678 17.97 9.02 14.45
C LYS A 678 16.75 9.80 14.91
N LYS A 679 16.87 11.12 15.01
CA LYS A 679 15.79 12.02 15.47
C LYS A 679 14.52 11.86 14.64
N LEU A 680 14.65 11.90 13.31
CA LEU A 680 13.51 11.83 12.40
C LEU A 680 12.87 10.44 12.39
N SER A 681 13.66 9.36 12.42
CA SER A 681 13.12 7.99 12.44
C SER A 681 12.43 7.65 13.76
N LEU A 682 12.94 8.14 14.90
CA LEU A 682 12.26 8.01 16.20
C LEU A 682 10.88 8.67 16.17
N ALA A 683 10.79 9.89 15.64
CA ALA A 683 9.51 10.58 15.52
C ALA A 683 8.58 9.87 14.53
N LYS A 684 9.11 9.50 13.35
CA LYS A 684 8.37 8.86 12.26
C LYS A 684 7.72 7.53 12.66
N LEU A 685 8.45 6.66 13.34
CA LEU A 685 7.98 5.30 13.64
C LEU A 685 7.57 5.10 15.11
N SER A 686 7.44 6.19 15.87
CA SER A 686 6.79 6.16 17.20
C SER A 686 5.35 5.64 17.11
N ASN A 687 4.74 5.30 18.24
CA ASN A 687 3.35 4.84 18.25
C ASN A 687 2.40 5.89 17.65
N GLY A 688 1.54 5.44 16.72
CA GLY A 688 0.42 6.23 16.26
C GLY A 688 -0.58 6.54 17.39
N PRO A 689 -1.55 7.45 17.15
CA PRO A 689 -2.49 7.90 18.16
C PRO A 689 -3.56 6.84 18.53
N HIS A 690 -3.64 5.74 17.79
CA HIS A 690 -4.61 4.67 17.99
C HIS A 690 -4.03 3.49 18.77
N ARG A 691 -4.90 2.60 19.28
CA ARG A 691 -4.49 1.49 20.14
C ARG A 691 -3.55 0.49 19.45
N PHE A 692 -3.71 0.29 18.14
CA PHE A 692 -2.74 -0.47 17.36
C PHE A 692 -1.55 0.44 16.99
N PRO A 693 -0.31 0.13 17.41
CA PRO A 693 0.81 1.08 17.34
C PRO A 693 1.16 1.60 15.94
N ALA A 694 0.93 0.81 14.89
CA ALA A 694 1.22 1.18 13.50
C ALA A 694 0.03 1.83 12.77
N PHE A 695 -1.02 2.24 13.49
CA PHE A 695 -2.09 3.07 12.94
C PHE A 695 -1.72 4.55 13.11
N TRP A 696 -0.90 5.05 12.19
CA TRP A 696 -0.54 6.47 12.08
C TRP A 696 -1.60 7.28 11.32
N GLY A 697 -1.46 8.60 11.35
CA GLY A 697 -2.32 9.53 10.62
C GLY A 697 -3.17 10.41 11.54
N PRO A 698 -4.04 11.26 10.96
CA PRO A 698 -4.31 11.36 9.52
C PRO A 698 -3.23 12.12 8.75
N GLY A 699 -2.31 12.84 9.42
CA GLY A 699 -1.23 13.58 8.74
C GLY A 699 -1.80 14.49 7.64
N TYR A 700 -1.37 14.25 6.40
CA TYR A 700 -1.95 14.89 5.20
C TYR A 700 -3.06 14.04 4.55
N ASP A 701 -3.10 12.74 4.86
CA ASP A 701 -3.90 11.71 4.22
C ASP A 701 -5.03 11.18 5.13
N TRP A 702 -5.12 9.85 5.29
CA TRP A 702 -6.16 9.20 6.08
C TRP A 702 -5.61 8.03 6.88
N THR A 703 -6.24 7.77 8.04
CA THR A 703 -5.81 6.73 8.98
C THR A 703 -6.37 5.34 8.60
N PRO A 704 -5.55 4.27 8.70
CA PRO A 704 -4.12 4.29 8.98
C PRO A 704 -3.27 4.72 7.78
N ASP A 705 -2.42 5.72 7.97
CA ASP A 705 -1.57 6.29 6.92
C ASP A 705 -0.41 5.33 6.57
N HIS A 706 -0.52 4.67 5.41
CA HIS A 706 0.46 3.67 4.96
C HIS A 706 1.68 4.30 4.30
N ASN A 707 1.58 5.47 3.67
CA ASN A 707 2.78 6.12 3.15
C ASN A 707 3.67 6.66 4.28
N TRP A 708 3.08 6.99 5.42
CA TRP A 708 3.80 7.31 6.65
C TRP A 708 4.64 6.11 7.09
N GLY A 709 4.00 4.95 7.23
CA GLY A 709 4.67 3.69 7.57
C GLY A 709 5.76 3.35 6.55
N GLY A 710 5.45 3.46 5.25
CA GLY A 710 6.37 3.17 4.15
C GLY A 710 7.61 4.05 4.16
N SER A 711 7.46 5.37 4.27
CA SER A 711 8.60 6.30 4.37
C SER A 711 9.43 6.10 5.64
N GLY A 712 8.80 5.74 6.76
CA GLY A 712 9.52 5.31 7.97
C GLY A 712 10.35 4.04 7.76
N MET A 713 9.74 3.04 7.13
CA MET A 713 10.35 1.75 6.80
C MET A 713 11.58 1.93 5.90
N ILE A 714 11.48 2.74 4.85
CA ILE A 714 12.61 3.07 3.96
C ILE A 714 13.74 3.72 4.78
N GLY A 715 13.45 4.73 5.60
CA GLY A 715 14.48 5.43 6.38
C GLY A 715 15.28 4.51 7.30
N LEU A 716 14.61 3.59 8.02
CA LEU A 716 15.30 2.60 8.85
C LEU A 716 16.20 1.66 8.02
N GLN A 717 15.72 1.22 6.85
CA GLN A 717 16.50 0.38 5.96
C GLN A 717 17.73 1.13 5.42
N GLU A 718 17.59 2.40 5.03
CA GLU A 718 18.70 3.24 4.58
C GLU A 718 19.71 3.53 5.69
N MET A 719 19.30 3.58 6.96
CA MET A 719 20.25 3.73 8.08
C MET A 719 21.16 2.50 8.23
N LEU A 720 20.66 1.31 7.90
CA LEU A 720 21.32 0.03 8.12
C LEU A 720 22.10 -0.49 6.91
N LEU A 721 21.57 -0.33 5.69
CA LEU A 721 22.17 -0.88 4.48
C LEU A 721 21.96 0.06 3.29
N GLN A 722 23.04 0.45 2.63
CA GLN A 722 23.04 1.20 1.37
C GLN A 722 23.96 0.53 0.34
N THR A 723 23.86 0.93 -0.93
CA THR A 723 24.67 0.37 -2.02
C THR A 723 25.30 1.48 -2.84
N ASN A 724 26.53 1.23 -3.33
CA ASN A 724 27.23 2.11 -4.25
C ASN A 724 28.02 1.28 -5.28
N GLY A 725 27.47 1.15 -6.49
CA GLY A 725 27.95 0.13 -7.43
C GLY A 725 27.83 -1.26 -6.80
N GLU A 726 28.91 -2.03 -6.81
CA GLU A 726 28.95 -3.37 -6.19
C GLU A 726 29.03 -3.32 -4.66
N GLN A 727 29.49 -2.22 -4.08
CA GLN A 727 29.72 -2.08 -2.63
C GLN A 727 28.39 -2.10 -1.86
N ILE A 728 28.39 -2.81 -0.74
CA ILE A 728 27.28 -2.87 0.22
C ILE A 728 27.75 -2.20 1.52
N LEU A 729 27.22 -1.02 1.79
CA LEU A 729 27.57 -0.18 2.93
C LEU A 729 26.67 -0.53 4.12
N LEU A 730 27.26 -1.07 5.20
CA LEU A 730 26.53 -1.40 6.42
C LEU A 730 26.67 -0.29 7.47
N PHE A 731 25.56 0.00 8.14
CA PHE A 731 25.40 1.04 9.16
C PHE A 731 25.83 2.45 8.71
N PRO A 732 25.48 2.91 7.49
CA PRO A 732 25.91 4.22 6.98
C PRO A 732 25.37 5.42 7.79
N ALA A 733 24.26 5.24 8.51
CA ALA A 733 23.67 6.28 9.37
C ALA A 733 23.03 5.69 10.64
N TRP A 734 23.50 4.53 11.10
CA TRP A 734 22.98 3.87 12.30
C TRP A 734 23.76 4.30 13.55
N PRO A 735 23.10 4.71 14.64
CA PRO A 735 23.76 5.05 15.90
C PRO A 735 24.52 3.85 16.49
N LYS A 736 25.79 4.03 16.83
CA LYS A 736 26.66 2.92 17.30
C LYS A 736 26.24 2.34 18.64
N GLU A 737 25.54 3.12 19.45
CA GLU A 737 25.02 2.70 20.74
C GLU A 737 23.74 1.84 20.63
N TRP A 738 23.11 1.77 19.45
CA TRP A 738 21.90 0.98 19.23
C TRP A 738 22.23 -0.45 18.83
N ASN A 739 22.00 -1.39 19.75
CA ASN A 739 22.06 -2.81 19.44
C ASN A 739 20.95 -3.19 18.46
N VAL A 740 21.30 -3.95 17.41
CA VAL A 740 20.35 -4.39 16.40
C VAL A 740 20.78 -5.73 15.80
N HIS A 741 19.80 -6.57 15.50
CA HIS A 741 19.92 -7.74 14.65
C HIS A 741 18.96 -7.57 13.47
N PHE A 742 19.46 -7.65 12.25
CA PHE A 742 18.63 -7.45 11.06
C PHE A 742 19.01 -8.38 9.93
N LYS A 743 18.06 -8.55 9.00
CA LYS A 743 18.23 -9.20 7.71
C LYS A 743 17.58 -8.37 6.61
N LEU A 744 18.37 -7.94 5.63
CA LEU A 744 17.94 -7.10 4.50
C LEU A 744 18.52 -7.60 3.17
N HIS A 745 17.95 -7.14 2.06
CA HIS A 745 18.35 -7.48 0.70
C HIS A 745 19.14 -6.36 0.02
N ALA A 746 20.01 -6.73 -0.91
CA ALA A 746 20.81 -5.86 -1.77
C ALA A 746 20.82 -6.42 -3.21
N PRO A 747 21.15 -5.59 -4.23
CA PRO A 747 21.25 -6.03 -5.63
C PRO A 747 22.20 -7.21 -5.81
N GLY A 748 22.00 -7.97 -6.89
CA GLY A 748 22.74 -9.20 -7.21
C GLY A 748 22.34 -10.36 -6.31
N GLU A 749 21.03 -10.55 -6.12
CA GLU A 749 20.42 -11.65 -5.34
C GLU A 749 21.04 -11.82 -3.96
N THR A 750 21.33 -10.70 -3.29
CA THR A 750 22.11 -10.69 -2.06
C THR A 750 21.26 -10.45 -0.84
N THR A 751 21.45 -11.28 0.19
CA THR A 751 20.91 -11.08 1.52
C THR A 751 22.05 -10.83 2.51
N VAL A 752 21.89 -9.83 3.37
CA VAL A 752 22.81 -9.53 4.47
C VAL A 752 22.06 -9.65 5.78
N GLU A 753 22.54 -10.52 6.66
CA GLU A 753 22.10 -10.67 8.03
C GLU A 753 23.25 -10.29 8.95
N ALA A 754 23.03 -9.32 9.84
CA ALA A 754 24.10 -8.77 10.68
C ALA A 754 23.60 -8.42 12.09
N THR A 755 24.51 -8.51 13.05
CA THR A 755 24.29 -8.11 14.44
C THR A 755 25.30 -7.06 14.86
N LEU A 756 24.80 -5.89 15.28
CA LEU A 756 25.59 -4.86 15.96
C LEU A 756 25.31 -4.94 17.46
N LYS A 757 26.35 -5.08 18.27
CA LYS A 757 26.26 -5.09 19.73
C LYS A 757 27.36 -4.24 20.34
N ASN A 758 26.98 -3.29 21.19
CA ASN A 758 27.90 -2.37 21.87
C ASN A 758 28.88 -1.69 20.88
N GLY A 759 28.36 -1.21 19.75
CA GLY A 759 29.14 -0.51 18.72
C GLY A 759 30.06 -1.39 17.86
N LYS A 760 29.94 -2.73 17.92
CA LYS A 760 30.74 -3.65 17.11
C LYS A 760 29.87 -4.67 16.40
N VAL A 761 30.22 -5.00 15.15
CA VAL A 761 29.56 -6.09 14.42
C VAL A 761 30.03 -7.41 14.99
N THR A 762 29.12 -8.19 15.59
CA THR A 762 29.45 -9.47 16.23
C THR A 762 29.08 -10.69 15.39
N ASP A 763 28.18 -10.51 14.42
CA ASP A 763 27.78 -11.54 13.47
C ASP A 763 27.49 -10.90 12.11
N LEU A 764 27.93 -11.55 11.04
CA LEU A 764 27.74 -11.10 9.66
C LEU A 764 27.67 -12.31 8.72
N LYS A 765 26.49 -12.52 8.14
CA LYS A 765 26.20 -13.54 7.15
C LYS A 765 25.74 -12.88 5.86
N VAL A 766 26.41 -13.22 4.76
CA VAL A 766 26.11 -12.69 3.43
C VAL A 766 25.85 -13.86 2.50
N LEU A 767 24.71 -13.84 1.82
CA LEU A 767 24.34 -14.86 0.85
C LEU A 767 24.09 -14.20 -0.50
N PRO A 768 24.77 -14.62 -1.59
CA PRO A 768 25.84 -15.62 -1.61
C PRO A 768 27.14 -15.12 -0.95
N GLU A 769 27.93 -16.03 -0.36
CA GLU A 769 29.15 -15.67 0.40
C GLU A 769 30.20 -14.93 -0.46
N SER A 770 30.17 -15.11 -1.79
CA SER A 770 31.03 -14.38 -2.73
C SER A 770 30.87 -12.86 -2.66
N ARG A 771 29.71 -12.37 -2.20
CA ARG A 771 29.39 -10.95 -2.04
C ARG A 771 29.89 -10.34 -0.74
N LYS A 772 30.42 -11.16 0.18
CA LYS A 772 31.00 -10.68 1.44
C LYS A 772 32.18 -9.73 1.24
N LYS A 773 32.95 -9.92 0.16
CA LYS A 773 34.06 -9.04 -0.22
C LYS A 773 33.61 -7.61 -0.53
N ASP A 774 32.33 -7.42 -0.85
CA ASP A 774 31.77 -6.12 -1.24
C ASP A 774 31.23 -5.34 -0.03
N ILE A 775 31.25 -5.95 1.17
CA ILE A 775 30.76 -5.32 2.40
C ILE A 775 31.74 -4.28 2.92
N VAL A 776 31.21 -3.08 3.23
CA VAL A 776 31.94 -2.01 3.90
C VAL A 776 31.19 -1.65 5.19
N ILE A 777 31.79 -1.92 6.34
CA ILE A 777 31.25 -1.53 7.65
C ILE A 777 31.61 -0.05 7.90
N MET A 778 30.59 0.82 7.92
CA MET A 778 30.80 2.27 8.01
C MET A 778 31.04 2.76 9.43
N ILE A 779 30.47 2.07 10.43
CA ILE A 779 30.51 2.47 11.83
C ILE A 779 31.90 2.35 12.49
N GLU A 780 32.81 1.61 11.87
CA GLU A 780 34.20 1.43 12.33
C GLU A 780 35.16 2.51 11.80
N LYS A 781 34.69 3.38 10.89
CA LYS A 781 35.49 4.41 10.22
C LYS A 781 35.38 5.81 10.81
N GLU A 782 34.52 6.03 11.80
CA GLU A 782 34.50 7.28 12.58
C GLU A 782 35.76 7.35 13.47
N LYS A 783 36.82 7.98 12.96
CA LYS A 783 37.97 8.45 13.74
C LYS A 783 37.95 9.96 13.83
#